data_AF-A0A367RZB6-F1
#
_entry.id   AF-A0A367RZB6-F1
#
_cell.length_a   1.000
_cell.length_b   1.000
_cell.length_c   1.000
_cell.angle_alpha   90.00
_cell.angle_beta   90.00
_cell.angle_gamma   90.00
#
_symmetry.space_group_name_H-M   'P 1'
#
loop_
_entity.id
_entity.type
_entity.pdbx_description
1 polymer ?
#
loop_
_entity_poly.entity_id
_entity_poly.type
_entity_poly.pdbx_seq_one_letter_code
_entity_poly.pdbx_strand_id
1 'polypeptide(L)'
;MNTAVNLKILTAALAAKVPIPDSKALISTLASKAETFALASQFDSPWLKRELSLAKPNRTIEVSLQLEFDGHKAIYQSQEIGKVQILYKSPLPGELQARLATESAIDRFLEYLQKLYQIVVLDESDRHVKVFIPKHEEEILSFAELWKKFIREIAFSAYGDTKHQLPGLVQTFIQMLNSVTLSGRGFSTLDVPILTKEQSNVLAAWYYAVIRDVEERQNKRQRQIDALEKELAESDLDEKTRKSKTKDLQDKKVMQIKEAEKYTDYFRKSFGKSLEEQNAAWQELEQIEAQLSEAKLTKSEHKKLQKQQEKLRVRVVFTPESIQQKLQIFHESEGRPFEFIKQDEKNNPNKFSVLRRIAKNFTKTATDQINSTRGDIFTQCIFEMYRLLEENKPNDPLPQPLLTEEAILGEMRSPGDDSKEFCYSCGIKLDPKTARWQVLRFMFERPSQRRQSASSEGRPHICSSCSALAFASPLKVTEESVVLMLESGDNTTNFEVKKLKIKDYLIMLTNKEMHLSAGRYLILNSNEDKTSTGDLASQKMGQLQYAIVKIAKIFPVEVLADFKFSLITQGSERIILNNKHLIFIKGLMDSYGQQIVNAGKEVNMMLGNAVRYIQQDLPYLADYTLIKVASISNKYQLEQIREMYWQAIQNDLKTKGLDMESDKQPAPKAKLYIDIAALTGITCAFAQSLEITARQANKGEDYVEREVSKLIEKVYDAVAFCYYATLGDETKRSVQARLYSNTENYFIYNQAKNLLDKLELTNREMQDEKGKSYLILYADDILNIYQHFKNNGYSQEKQWKDLTYQLKLSLYTRFPELVRKQKSAGDK
;
A
#
# COMPACT_ATOMS: atom_id res chain seq x y z
N MET A 1 -6.56 -28.38 19.80
CA MET A 1 -6.36 -27.54 18.59
C MET A 1 -7.36 -26.40 18.61
N ASN A 2 -7.06 -25.26 18.00
CA ASN A 2 -7.94 -24.08 17.98
C ASN A 2 -9.22 -24.39 17.15
N THR A 3 -10.41 -24.08 17.67
CA THR A 3 -11.72 -24.22 16.99
C THR A 3 -11.71 -23.62 15.57
N ALA A 4 -10.96 -22.54 15.36
CA ALA A 4 -10.77 -21.91 14.06
C ALA A 4 -10.11 -22.84 13.01
N VAL A 5 -9.12 -23.64 13.41
CA VAL A 5 -8.40 -24.57 12.53
C VAL A 5 -9.35 -25.68 12.06
N ASN A 6 -10.13 -26.24 12.98
CA ASN A 6 -11.10 -27.28 12.64
C ASN A 6 -12.17 -26.76 11.69
N LEU A 7 -12.65 -25.53 11.92
CA LEU A 7 -13.63 -24.88 11.05
C LEU A 7 -13.09 -24.69 9.62
N LYS A 8 -11.82 -24.28 9.46
CA LYS A 8 -11.16 -24.20 8.14
C LYS A 8 -11.11 -25.55 7.43
N ILE A 9 -10.65 -26.59 8.14
CA ILE A 9 -10.50 -27.94 7.59
C ILE A 9 -11.86 -28.50 7.13
N LEU A 10 -12.87 -28.44 8.00
CA LEU A 10 -14.21 -28.96 7.70
C LEU A 10 -14.88 -28.19 6.55
N THR A 11 -14.73 -26.86 6.53
CA THR A 11 -15.28 -26.03 5.43
C THR A 11 -14.58 -26.33 4.11
N ALA A 12 -13.25 -26.53 4.12
CA ALA A 12 -12.48 -26.89 2.92
C ALA A 12 -12.85 -28.28 2.41
N ALA A 13 -12.97 -29.27 3.30
CA ALA A 13 -13.37 -30.63 2.95
C ALA A 13 -14.80 -30.66 2.36
N LEU A 14 -15.73 -29.92 2.96
CA LEU A 14 -17.05 -29.72 2.37
C LEU A 14 -16.93 -29.04 1.00
N ALA A 15 -16.19 -27.94 0.85
CA ALA A 15 -16.06 -27.24 -0.43
C ALA A 15 -15.54 -28.15 -1.56
N ALA A 16 -14.58 -29.03 -1.23
CA ALA A 16 -14.01 -30.06 -2.10
C ALA A 16 -14.94 -31.27 -2.35
N LYS A 17 -16.14 -31.29 -1.75
CA LYS A 17 -17.11 -32.40 -1.81
C LYS A 17 -16.55 -33.72 -1.30
N VAL A 18 -15.64 -33.66 -0.32
CA VAL A 18 -15.18 -34.87 0.39
C VAL A 18 -16.42 -35.55 1.00
N PRO A 19 -16.61 -36.87 0.81
CA PRO A 19 -17.70 -37.57 1.47
C PRO A 19 -17.51 -37.45 2.99
N ILE A 20 -18.49 -36.89 3.67
CA ILE A 20 -18.45 -36.65 5.12
C ILE A 20 -19.75 -37.22 5.73
N PRO A 21 -19.69 -37.97 6.84
CA PRO A 21 -20.88 -38.47 7.50
C PRO A 21 -21.74 -37.30 8.02
N ASP A 22 -23.06 -37.42 7.92
CA ASP A 22 -24.02 -36.40 8.36
C ASP A 22 -23.74 -34.97 7.85
N SER A 23 -23.27 -34.84 6.60
CA SER A 23 -22.89 -33.56 5.99
C SER A 23 -23.96 -32.45 6.12
N LYS A 24 -25.24 -32.79 6.08
CA LYS A 24 -26.35 -31.84 6.31
C LYS A 24 -26.35 -31.24 7.73
N ALA A 25 -26.10 -32.06 8.74
CA ALA A 25 -26.04 -31.62 10.13
C ALA A 25 -24.77 -30.80 10.38
N LEU A 26 -23.65 -31.20 9.78
CA LEU A 26 -22.41 -30.41 9.79
C LEU A 26 -22.60 -29.03 9.14
N ILE A 27 -23.23 -28.95 7.95
CA ILE A 27 -23.53 -27.68 7.27
C ILE A 27 -24.40 -26.78 8.15
N SER A 28 -25.44 -27.31 8.81
CA SER A 28 -26.28 -26.53 9.73
C SER A 28 -25.50 -26.00 10.94
N THR A 29 -24.61 -26.82 11.50
CA THR A 29 -23.72 -26.40 12.60
C THR A 29 -22.76 -25.29 12.14
N LEU A 30 -22.14 -25.46 10.97
CA LEU A 30 -21.22 -24.48 10.41
C LEU A 30 -21.90 -23.16 9.99
N ALA A 31 -23.15 -23.21 9.52
CA ALA A 31 -23.94 -22.03 9.19
C ALA A 31 -24.24 -21.14 10.41
N SER A 32 -24.19 -21.69 11.62
CA SER A 32 -24.32 -20.92 12.86
C SER A 32 -23.07 -20.11 13.22
N LYS A 33 -21.94 -20.33 12.55
CA LYS A 33 -20.65 -19.66 12.79
C LYS A 33 -20.40 -18.60 11.72
N ALA A 34 -20.15 -17.36 12.15
CA ALA A 34 -20.00 -16.21 11.24
C ALA A 34 -18.79 -16.35 10.30
N GLU A 35 -17.74 -17.06 10.71
CA GLU A 35 -16.51 -17.30 9.94
C GLU A 35 -16.73 -18.18 8.71
N THR A 36 -17.68 -19.13 8.78
CA THR A 36 -17.84 -20.15 7.75
C THR A 36 -18.22 -19.55 6.40
N PHE A 37 -19.11 -18.56 6.38
CA PHE A 37 -19.55 -17.95 5.14
C PHE A 37 -18.41 -17.19 4.44
N ALA A 38 -17.54 -16.53 5.22
CA ALA A 38 -16.35 -15.88 4.70
C ALA A 38 -15.36 -16.90 4.11
N LEU A 39 -15.12 -18.02 4.80
CA LEU A 39 -14.26 -19.10 4.31
C LEU A 39 -14.82 -19.76 3.04
N ALA A 40 -16.10 -20.11 3.02
CA ALA A 40 -16.79 -20.63 1.83
C ALA A 40 -16.70 -19.65 0.65
N SER A 41 -16.60 -18.34 0.93
CA SER A 41 -16.40 -17.31 -0.09
C SER A 41 -15.04 -17.31 -0.75
N GLN A 42 -14.00 -17.73 -0.04
CA GLN A 42 -12.65 -17.81 -0.58
C GLN A 42 -12.40 -19.08 -1.38
N PHE A 43 -13.12 -20.17 -1.12
CA PHE A 43 -13.00 -21.43 -1.88
C PHE A 43 -13.66 -21.40 -3.26
N ASP A 44 -14.29 -20.28 -3.64
CA ASP A 44 -15.06 -20.14 -4.87
C ASP A 44 -16.03 -21.32 -5.10
N SER A 45 -16.79 -21.66 -4.06
CA SER A 45 -17.77 -22.75 -4.07
C SER A 45 -19.21 -22.22 -3.96
N PRO A 46 -19.88 -21.89 -5.08
CA PRO A 46 -21.25 -21.37 -5.08
C PRO A 46 -22.24 -22.33 -4.42
N TRP A 47 -22.04 -23.64 -4.55
CA TRP A 47 -22.93 -24.63 -3.97
C TRP A 47 -22.86 -24.59 -2.44
N LEU A 48 -21.66 -24.55 -1.85
CA LEU A 48 -21.50 -24.52 -0.40
C LEU A 48 -22.04 -23.22 0.19
N LYS A 49 -21.81 -22.08 -0.48
CA LYS A 49 -22.43 -20.80 -0.10
C LYS A 49 -23.95 -20.90 -0.04
N ARG A 50 -24.56 -21.51 -1.06
CA ARG A 50 -26.01 -21.70 -1.15
C ARG A 50 -26.51 -22.59 -0.01
N GLU A 51 -25.88 -23.74 0.22
CA GLU A 51 -26.27 -24.66 1.29
C GLU A 51 -26.14 -24.02 2.69
N LEU A 52 -25.04 -23.30 2.94
CA LEU A 52 -24.85 -22.55 4.20
C LEU A 52 -25.91 -21.44 4.39
N SER A 53 -26.34 -20.79 3.30
CA SER A 53 -27.38 -19.75 3.36
C SER A 53 -28.78 -20.31 3.60
N LEU A 54 -29.06 -21.50 3.05
CA LEU A 54 -30.36 -22.18 3.19
C LEU A 54 -30.48 -22.94 4.51
N ALA A 55 -29.35 -23.30 5.12
CA ALA A 55 -29.33 -23.98 6.40
C ALA A 55 -29.89 -23.05 7.50
N LYS A 56 -31.07 -23.40 8.04
CA LYS A 56 -31.57 -22.77 9.26
C LYS A 56 -30.63 -23.16 10.41
N PRO A 57 -30.09 -22.20 11.19
CA PRO A 57 -29.27 -22.52 12.35
C PRO A 57 -30.16 -23.20 13.39
N ASN A 58 -30.15 -24.53 13.41
CA ASN A 58 -31.01 -25.31 14.28
C ASN A 58 -30.21 -25.66 15.55
N ARG A 59 -30.45 -24.93 16.64
CA ARG A 59 -29.70 -25.07 17.91
C ARG A 59 -29.87 -26.43 18.61
N THR A 60 -30.71 -27.32 18.09
CA THR A 60 -31.07 -28.61 18.68
C THR A 60 -30.18 -29.78 18.24
N ILE A 61 -29.39 -29.63 17.16
CA ILE A 61 -28.47 -30.68 16.68
C ILE A 61 -27.09 -30.04 16.51
N GLU A 62 -26.32 -29.97 17.60
CA GLU A 62 -24.93 -29.49 17.55
C GLU A 62 -24.01 -30.70 17.35
N VAL A 63 -23.50 -30.86 16.14
CA VAL A 63 -22.53 -31.92 15.83
C VAL A 63 -21.14 -31.46 16.25
N SER A 64 -20.35 -32.36 16.84
CA SER A 64 -18.97 -32.06 17.24
C SER A 64 -18.13 -31.62 16.03
N LEU A 65 -17.44 -30.48 16.16
CA LEU A 65 -16.46 -29.99 15.17
C LEU A 65 -15.03 -30.48 15.47
N GLN A 66 -14.87 -31.46 16.37
CA GLN A 66 -13.57 -32.02 16.72
C GLN A 66 -13.00 -32.86 15.57
N LEU A 67 -11.70 -32.77 15.37
CA LEU A 67 -10.93 -33.54 14.40
C LEU A 67 -9.92 -34.40 15.13
N GLU A 68 -9.76 -35.62 14.64
CA GLU A 68 -8.70 -36.53 15.05
C GLU A 68 -7.56 -36.46 14.04
N PHE A 69 -6.32 -36.61 14.52
CA PHE A 69 -5.12 -36.58 13.68
C PHE A 69 -4.32 -37.86 13.89
N ASP A 70 -4.07 -38.57 12.79
CA ASP A 70 -3.15 -39.71 12.74
C ASP A 70 -1.96 -39.35 11.85
N GLY A 71 -0.86 -38.93 12.49
CA GLY A 71 0.27 -38.31 11.82
C GLY A 71 -0.15 -37.06 11.05
N HIS A 72 -0.07 -37.12 9.72
CA HIS A 72 -0.49 -36.04 8.82
C HIS A 72 -1.97 -36.13 8.40
N LYS A 73 -2.66 -37.23 8.68
CA LYS A 73 -4.05 -37.43 8.24
C LYS A 73 -5.01 -36.68 9.15
N ALA A 74 -6.00 -36.02 8.57
CA ALA A 74 -7.11 -35.42 9.29
C ALA A 74 -8.34 -36.32 9.15
N ILE A 75 -8.90 -36.72 10.29
CA ILE A 75 -10.01 -37.65 10.40
C ILE A 75 -11.18 -36.93 11.07
N TYR A 76 -12.36 -37.05 10.45
CA TYR A 76 -13.62 -36.57 11.01
C TYR A 76 -14.62 -37.72 11.07
N GLN A 77 -15.15 -38.01 12.26
CA GLN A 77 -16.11 -39.10 12.49
C GLN A 77 -15.66 -40.44 11.86
N SER A 78 -14.43 -40.85 12.16
CA SER A 78 -13.79 -42.08 11.62
C SER A 78 -13.53 -42.10 10.10
N GLN A 79 -13.74 -41.00 9.39
CA GLN A 79 -13.45 -40.88 7.97
C GLN A 79 -12.25 -39.97 7.71
N GLU A 80 -11.27 -40.45 6.94
CA GLU A 80 -10.16 -39.63 6.46
C GLU A 80 -10.69 -38.60 5.46
N ILE A 81 -10.62 -37.32 5.83
CA ILE A 81 -11.11 -36.20 5.01
C ILE A 81 -10.00 -35.47 4.25
N GLY A 82 -8.73 -35.77 4.57
CA GLY A 82 -7.57 -35.20 3.91
C GLY A 82 -6.30 -35.29 4.74
N LYS A 83 -5.28 -34.50 4.39
CA LYS A 83 -3.99 -34.46 5.08
C LYS A 83 -3.50 -33.03 5.34
N VAL A 84 -2.68 -32.88 6.37
CA VAL A 84 -2.00 -31.64 6.75
C VAL A 84 -0.54 -31.73 6.37
N GLN A 85 -0.09 -30.78 5.55
CA GLN A 85 1.26 -30.72 5.00
C GLN A 85 1.94 -29.41 5.41
N ILE A 86 3.25 -29.46 5.66
CA ILE A 86 4.08 -28.26 5.80
C ILE A 86 4.77 -28.00 4.47
N LEU A 87 4.68 -26.76 4.00
CA LEU A 87 5.40 -26.26 2.84
C LEU A 87 6.43 -25.23 3.30
N TYR A 88 7.69 -25.46 2.96
CA TYR A 88 8.80 -24.56 3.28
C TYR A 88 8.88 -23.43 2.26
N LYS A 89 9.03 -22.21 2.77
CA LYS A 89 9.24 -21.01 1.96
C LYS A 89 10.69 -20.92 1.52
N SER A 90 10.91 -20.50 0.28
CA SER A 90 12.24 -20.05 -0.15
C SER A 90 12.72 -18.89 0.74
N PRO A 91 14.03 -18.81 1.04
CA PRO A 91 14.58 -17.69 1.80
C PRO A 91 14.16 -16.34 1.17
N LEU A 92 13.58 -15.47 2.00
CA LEU A 92 13.10 -14.18 1.53
C LEU A 92 14.29 -13.29 1.09
N PRO A 93 14.20 -12.62 -0.07
CA PRO A 93 15.19 -11.63 -0.48
C PRO A 93 15.38 -10.52 0.58
N GLY A 94 16.63 -10.07 0.75
CA GLY A 94 16.92 -8.91 1.61
C GLY A 94 16.47 -7.58 0.98
N GLU A 95 16.56 -7.49 -0.35
CA GLU A 95 16.10 -6.34 -1.11
C GLU A 95 14.56 -6.28 -1.13
N LEU A 96 14.02 -5.10 -0.80
CA LEU A 96 12.59 -4.89 -0.53
C LEU A 96 11.68 -5.23 -1.72
N GLN A 97 12.00 -4.75 -2.92
CA GLN A 97 11.16 -4.95 -4.10
C GLN A 97 11.05 -6.43 -4.51
N ALA A 98 12.15 -7.17 -4.37
CA ALA A 98 12.16 -8.61 -4.58
C ALA A 98 11.45 -9.37 -3.47
N ARG A 99 11.57 -8.92 -2.22
CA ARG A 99 10.82 -9.49 -1.10
C ARG A 99 9.32 -9.36 -1.33
N LEU A 100 8.84 -8.16 -1.67
CA LEU A 100 7.44 -7.90 -1.98
C LEU A 100 6.95 -8.73 -3.18
N ALA A 101 7.76 -8.86 -4.22
CA ALA A 101 7.43 -9.70 -5.37
C ALA A 101 7.32 -11.19 -5.01
N THR A 102 8.22 -11.67 -4.15
CA THR A 102 8.24 -13.07 -3.67
C THR A 102 7.02 -13.36 -2.80
N GLU A 103 6.74 -12.51 -1.81
CA GLU A 103 5.58 -12.68 -0.93
C GLU A 103 4.26 -12.53 -1.70
N SER A 104 4.16 -11.56 -2.61
CA SER A 104 2.99 -11.41 -3.49
C SER A 104 2.77 -12.65 -4.37
N ALA A 105 3.84 -13.27 -4.89
CA ALA A 105 3.73 -14.49 -5.67
C ALA A 105 3.32 -15.71 -4.82
N ILE A 106 3.81 -15.81 -3.58
CA ILE A 106 3.37 -16.83 -2.61
C ILE A 106 1.88 -16.66 -2.31
N ASP A 107 1.43 -15.46 -1.97
CA ASP A 107 0.03 -15.17 -1.65
C ASP A 107 -0.91 -15.52 -2.82
N ARG A 108 -0.54 -15.14 -4.05
CA ARG A 108 -1.31 -15.47 -5.26
C ARG A 108 -1.31 -16.97 -5.55
N PHE A 109 -0.21 -17.68 -5.26
CA PHE A 109 -0.15 -19.12 -5.44
C PHE A 109 -1.02 -19.85 -4.39
N LEU A 110 -0.99 -19.41 -3.13
CA LEU A 110 -1.87 -19.94 -2.09
C LEU A 110 -3.35 -19.70 -2.41
N GLU A 111 -3.70 -18.53 -2.98
CA GLU A 111 -5.05 -18.27 -3.47
C GLU A 111 -5.44 -19.18 -4.64
N TYR A 112 -4.52 -19.43 -5.58
CA TYR A 112 -4.72 -20.40 -6.66
C TYR A 112 -5.02 -21.80 -6.11
N LEU A 113 -4.23 -22.27 -5.14
CA LEU A 113 -4.44 -23.56 -4.47
C LEU A 113 -5.78 -23.60 -3.72
N GLN A 114 -6.15 -22.51 -3.06
CA GLN A 114 -7.40 -22.39 -2.32
C GLN A 114 -8.64 -22.42 -3.22
N LYS A 115 -8.62 -21.71 -4.35
CA LYS A 115 -9.79 -21.61 -5.23
C LYS A 115 -9.98 -22.84 -6.12
N LEU A 116 -8.90 -23.40 -6.67
CA LEU A 116 -9.02 -24.53 -7.59
C LEU A 116 -9.04 -25.89 -6.89
N TYR A 117 -8.27 -26.05 -5.80
CA TYR A 117 -8.07 -27.35 -5.14
C TYR A 117 -8.58 -27.38 -3.70
N GLN A 118 -9.15 -26.26 -3.21
CA GLN A 118 -9.65 -26.10 -1.83
C GLN A 118 -8.58 -26.39 -0.76
N ILE A 119 -7.30 -26.25 -1.12
CA ILE A 119 -6.18 -26.34 -0.19
C ILE A 119 -6.14 -25.05 0.63
N VAL A 120 -6.28 -25.16 1.96
CA VAL A 120 -6.41 -24.00 2.85
C VAL A 120 -5.20 -23.84 3.76
N VAL A 121 -4.77 -22.60 3.96
CA VAL A 121 -3.73 -22.25 4.93
C VAL A 121 -4.29 -22.35 6.35
N LEU A 122 -3.69 -23.19 7.17
CA LEU A 122 -4.00 -23.33 8.59
C LEU A 122 -3.17 -22.37 9.43
N ASP A 123 -1.89 -22.25 9.12
CA ASP A 123 -0.92 -21.41 9.83
C ASP A 123 0.21 -20.97 8.90
N GLU A 124 0.83 -19.84 9.20
CA GLU A 124 1.89 -19.25 8.38
C GLU A 124 2.94 -18.56 9.26
N SER A 125 4.20 -18.91 9.03
CA SER A 125 5.37 -18.23 9.62
C SER A 125 6.24 -17.60 8.52
N ASP A 126 7.32 -16.94 8.92
CA ASP A 126 8.31 -16.41 7.97
C ASP A 126 9.03 -17.50 7.17
N ARG A 127 9.01 -18.77 7.62
CA ARG A 127 9.78 -19.88 7.01
C ARG A 127 8.92 -20.97 6.38
N HIS A 128 7.67 -21.12 6.79
CA HIS A 128 6.82 -22.20 6.30
C HIS A 128 5.34 -21.81 6.35
N VAL A 129 4.55 -22.53 5.56
CA VAL A 129 3.09 -22.49 5.54
C VAL A 129 2.57 -23.88 5.86
N LYS A 130 1.66 -23.98 6.83
CA LYS A 130 0.96 -25.23 7.14
C LYS A 130 -0.37 -25.23 6.41
N VAL A 131 -0.60 -26.20 5.55
CA VAL A 131 -1.80 -26.30 4.71
C VAL A 131 -2.58 -27.57 5.01
N PHE A 132 -3.90 -27.52 4.83
CA PHE A 132 -4.76 -28.69 4.74
C PHE A 132 -5.10 -28.97 3.29
N ILE A 133 -4.94 -30.23 2.89
CA ILE A 133 -5.20 -30.75 1.54
C ILE A 133 -6.40 -31.69 1.65
N PRO A 134 -7.58 -31.31 1.13
CA PRO A 134 -8.76 -32.18 1.10
C PRO A 134 -8.49 -33.46 0.30
N LYS A 135 -9.19 -34.54 0.66
CA LYS A 135 -9.16 -35.79 -0.10
C LYS A 135 -9.96 -35.66 -1.39
N HIS A 136 -9.28 -35.67 -2.54
CA HIS A 136 -9.92 -35.68 -3.86
C HIS A 136 -10.03 -37.11 -4.40
N GLU A 137 -10.95 -37.34 -5.34
CA GLU A 137 -11.06 -38.63 -6.06
C GLU A 137 -9.84 -38.87 -6.96
N GLU A 138 -9.31 -37.80 -7.56
CA GLU A 138 -8.08 -37.82 -8.34
C GLU A 138 -6.88 -37.36 -7.50
N GLU A 139 -5.72 -37.95 -7.77
CA GLU A 139 -4.48 -37.55 -7.11
C GLU A 139 -4.08 -36.14 -7.54
N ILE A 140 -3.87 -35.26 -6.54
CA ILE A 140 -3.43 -33.89 -6.78
C ILE A 140 -1.97 -33.93 -7.26
N LEU A 141 -1.68 -33.17 -8.31
CA LEU A 141 -0.31 -32.97 -8.80
C LEU A 141 0.64 -32.48 -7.70
N SER A 142 1.93 -32.74 -7.87
CA SER A 142 2.95 -32.23 -6.95
C SER A 142 2.92 -30.69 -6.87
N PHE A 143 3.30 -30.11 -5.74
CA PHE A 143 3.35 -28.64 -5.59
C PHE A 143 4.27 -27.97 -6.61
N ALA A 144 5.34 -28.65 -7.05
CA ALA A 144 6.23 -28.17 -8.10
C ALA A 144 5.53 -28.07 -9.47
N GLU A 145 4.64 -29.01 -9.80
CA GLU A 145 3.84 -28.97 -11.02
C GLU A 145 2.71 -27.96 -10.95
N LEU A 146 2.03 -27.88 -9.80
CA LEU A 146 1.02 -26.85 -9.54
C LEU A 146 1.62 -25.45 -9.66
N TRP A 147 2.85 -25.24 -9.17
CA TRP A 147 3.58 -23.99 -9.34
C TRP A 147 3.83 -23.68 -10.83
N LYS A 148 4.30 -24.65 -11.61
CA LYS A 148 4.53 -24.47 -13.06
C LYS A 148 3.24 -24.11 -13.81
N LYS A 149 2.11 -24.76 -13.47
CA LYS A 149 0.79 -24.44 -14.02
C LYS A 149 0.38 -23.03 -13.64
N PHE A 150 0.44 -22.67 -12.35
CA PHE A 150 0.15 -21.32 -11.87
C PHE A 150 0.97 -20.25 -12.61
N ILE A 151 2.28 -20.43 -12.76
CA ILE A 151 3.13 -19.47 -13.47
C ILE A 151 2.71 -19.31 -14.93
N ARG A 152 2.45 -20.42 -15.65
CA ARG A 152 2.13 -20.39 -17.08
C ARG A 152 0.72 -19.88 -17.38
N GLU A 153 -0.26 -20.40 -16.66
CA GLU A 153 -1.68 -20.26 -16.98
C GLU A 153 -2.30 -19.05 -16.25
N ILE A 154 -1.75 -18.65 -15.11
CA ILE A 154 -2.31 -17.58 -14.27
C ILE A 154 -1.37 -16.37 -14.20
N ALA A 155 -0.18 -16.52 -13.62
CA ALA A 155 0.63 -15.37 -13.22
C ALA A 155 1.22 -14.60 -14.42
N PHE A 156 1.59 -15.30 -15.49
CA PHE A 156 2.14 -14.76 -16.73
C PHE A 156 1.21 -14.93 -17.94
N SER A 157 -0.08 -15.16 -17.70
CA SER A 157 -1.10 -15.04 -18.75
C SER A 157 -1.63 -13.61 -18.82
N ALA A 158 -2.30 -13.25 -19.91
CA ALA A 158 -2.83 -11.90 -20.10
C ALA A 158 -3.95 -11.61 -19.09
N TYR A 159 -4.91 -12.53 -18.94
CA TYR A 159 -6.13 -12.30 -18.16
C TYR A 159 -6.25 -13.18 -16.91
N GLY A 160 -5.36 -14.15 -16.70
CA GLY A 160 -5.47 -15.12 -15.62
C GLY A 160 -6.66 -16.07 -15.80
N ASP A 161 -7.23 -16.51 -14.70
CA ASP A 161 -8.47 -17.29 -14.69
C ASP A 161 -9.63 -16.38 -14.30
N THR A 162 -10.39 -15.95 -15.30
CA THR A 162 -11.52 -15.03 -15.11
C THR A 162 -12.70 -15.69 -14.41
N LYS A 163 -12.85 -17.01 -14.51
CA LYS A 163 -13.93 -17.76 -13.87
C LYS A 163 -13.72 -17.77 -12.35
N HIS A 164 -12.50 -18.05 -11.93
CA HIS A 164 -12.10 -18.11 -10.52
C HIS A 164 -11.55 -16.77 -9.98
N GLN A 165 -11.62 -15.70 -10.78
CA GLN A 165 -11.14 -14.36 -10.43
C GLN A 165 -9.68 -14.35 -9.97
N LEU A 166 -8.82 -15.14 -10.63
CA LEU A 166 -7.38 -15.14 -10.38
C LEU A 166 -6.70 -14.19 -11.37
N PRO A 167 -6.03 -13.13 -10.89
CA PRO A 167 -5.55 -12.05 -11.75
C PRO A 167 -4.33 -12.47 -12.59
N GLY A 168 -4.36 -12.12 -13.88
CA GLY A 168 -3.22 -12.15 -14.79
C GLY A 168 -2.54 -10.79 -14.93
N LEU A 169 -1.72 -10.64 -15.98
CA LEU A 169 -0.90 -9.43 -16.19
C LEU A 169 -1.72 -8.17 -16.47
N VAL A 170 -2.93 -8.28 -17.02
CA VAL A 170 -3.83 -7.13 -17.22
C VAL A 170 -4.25 -6.55 -15.88
N GLN A 171 -4.56 -7.38 -14.89
CA GLN A 171 -4.99 -6.95 -13.56
C GLN A 171 -3.83 -6.62 -12.62
N THR A 172 -2.61 -7.10 -12.90
CA THR A 172 -1.42 -6.77 -12.09
C THR A 172 -0.53 -5.74 -12.77
N PHE A 173 0.20 -6.14 -13.80
CA PHE A 173 1.23 -5.34 -14.47
C PHE A 173 0.67 -4.09 -15.16
N ILE A 174 -0.42 -4.21 -15.93
CA ILE A 174 -1.00 -3.05 -16.63
C ILE A 174 -1.62 -2.07 -15.64
N GLN A 175 -2.39 -2.56 -14.66
CA GLN A 175 -2.96 -1.70 -13.62
C GLN A 175 -1.88 -0.95 -12.84
N MET A 176 -0.78 -1.62 -12.51
CA MET A 176 0.38 -0.97 -11.88
C MET A 176 0.94 0.15 -12.76
N LEU A 177 1.18 -0.10 -14.05
CA LEU A 177 1.71 0.92 -14.98
C LEU A 177 0.75 2.10 -15.17
N ASN A 178 -0.55 1.85 -15.10
CA ASN A 178 -1.56 2.90 -15.19
C ASN A 178 -1.59 3.78 -13.93
N SER A 179 -1.18 3.24 -12.79
CA SER A 179 -1.35 3.85 -11.47
C SER A 179 -0.10 4.54 -10.93
N VAL A 180 1.11 4.20 -11.40
CA VAL A 180 2.36 4.74 -10.85
C VAL A 180 3.33 5.15 -11.95
N THR A 181 4.01 6.28 -11.75
CA THR A 181 5.14 6.70 -12.59
C THR A 181 6.45 6.21 -12.02
N LEU A 182 7.10 5.27 -12.70
CA LEU A 182 8.36 4.65 -12.24
C LEU A 182 9.60 5.47 -12.65
N SER A 183 9.50 6.27 -13.73
CA SER A 183 10.55 7.18 -14.18
C SER A 183 9.96 8.44 -14.81
N GLY A 184 10.34 9.61 -14.28
CA GLY A 184 9.91 10.90 -14.83
C GLY A 184 10.46 11.21 -16.22
N ARG A 185 11.57 10.57 -16.65
CA ARG A 185 12.14 10.73 -18.01
C ARG A 185 11.73 9.61 -18.97
N GLY A 186 10.94 8.65 -18.50
CA GLY A 186 10.64 7.40 -19.21
C GLY A 186 11.84 6.45 -19.32
N PHE A 187 11.58 5.24 -19.78
CA PHE A 187 12.54 4.16 -20.07
C PHE A 187 12.68 3.96 -21.58
N SER A 188 13.67 3.15 -21.97
CA SER A 188 13.61 2.45 -23.24
C SER A 188 12.75 1.18 -23.12
N THR A 189 12.73 0.35 -24.16
CA THR A 189 12.12 -0.99 -24.11
C THR A 189 12.71 -1.84 -22.99
N LEU A 190 11.89 -2.71 -22.40
CA LEU A 190 12.30 -3.57 -21.28
C LEU A 190 13.04 -4.81 -21.76
N ASP A 191 14.15 -5.11 -21.09
CA ASP A 191 14.89 -6.37 -21.24
C ASP A 191 14.58 -7.27 -20.03
N VAL A 192 13.61 -8.16 -20.19
CA VAL A 192 13.08 -9.04 -19.14
C VAL A 192 12.88 -10.48 -19.66
N PRO A 193 12.89 -11.50 -18.79
CA PRO A 193 12.61 -12.87 -19.18
C PRO A 193 11.23 -13.03 -19.80
N ILE A 194 11.15 -13.77 -20.90
CA ILE A 194 9.91 -14.09 -21.60
C ILE A 194 9.57 -15.56 -21.35
N LEU A 195 8.59 -15.79 -20.48
CA LEU A 195 8.23 -17.13 -19.99
C LEU A 195 7.09 -17.78 -20.77
N THR A 196 6.18 -16.97 -21.32
CA THR A 196 4.97 -17.43 -22.01
C THR A 196 4.69 -16.56 -23.23
N LYS A 197 3.97 -17.11 -24.22
CA LYS A 197 3.53 -16.33 -25.39
C LYS A 197 2.54 -15.21 -25.01
N GLU A 198 1.71 -15.45 -24.00
CA GLU A 198 0.78 -14.42 -23.51
C GLU A 198 1.49 -13.24 -22.86
N GLN A 199 2.57 -13.46 -22.11
CA GLN A 199 3.42 -12.38 -21.60
C GLN A 199 4.02 -11.57 -22.75
N SER A 200 4.50 -12.25 -23.81
CA SER A 200 4.99 -11.58 -25.02
C SER A 200 3.92 -10.70 -25.66
N ASN A 201 2.69 -11.20 -25.76
CA ASN A 201 1.56 -10.44 -26.30
C ASN A 201 1.23 -9.20 -25.44
N VAL A 202 1.33 -9.29 -24.11
CA VAL A 202 1.12 -8.13 -23.21
C VAL A 202 2.20 -7.07 -23.41
N LEU A 203 3.47 -7.46 -23.49
CA LEU A 203 4.57 -6.52 -23.74
C LEU A 203 4.49 -5.90 -25.15
N ALA A 204 4.20 -6.72 -26.17
CA ALA A 204 3.98 -6.22 -27.53
C ALA A 204 2.79 -5.26 -27.60
N ALA A 205 1.70 -5.53 -26.87
CA ALA A 205 0.54 -4.66 -26.80
C ALA A 205 0.84 -3.32 -26.11
N TRP A 206 1.77 -3.30 -25.15
CA TRP A 206 2.24 -2.05 -24.54
C TRP A 206 3.00 -1.19 -25.55
N TYR A 207 3.94 -1.77 -26.30
CA TYR A 207 4.65 -1.06 -27.36
C TYR A 207 3.70 -0.61 -28.47
N TYR A 208 2.72 -1.43 -28.84
CA TYR A 208 1.65 -1.06 -29.76
C TYR A 208 0.83 0.14 -29.25
N ALA A 209 0.48 0.17 -27.96
CA ALA A 209 -0.21 1.30 -27.34
C ALA A 209 0.64 2.58 -27.37
N VAL A 210 1.96 2.47 -27.14
CA VAL A 210 2.89 3.61 -27.29
C VAL A 210 2.89 4.15 -28.72
N ILE A 211 2.92 3.27 -29.72
CA ILE A 211 2.89 3.66 -31.13
C ILE A 211 1.59 4.37 -31.48
N ARG A 212 0.44 3.80 -31.07
CA ARG A 212 -0.88 4.40 -31.22
C ARG A 212 -0.93 5.81 -30.61
N ASP A 213 -0.44 5.98 -29.39
CA ASP A 213 -0.46 7.29 -28.71
C ASP A 213 0.42 8.34 -29.42
N VAL A 214 1.53 7.94 -30.04
CA VAL A 214 2.36 8.83 -30.86
C VAL A 214 1.61 9.22 -32.15
N GLU A 215 0.95 8.27 -32.81
CA GLU A 215 0.14 8.52 -33.99
C GLU A 215 -1.04 9.46 -33.66
N GLU A 216 -1.77 9.18 -32.58
CA GLU A 216 -2.87 10.03 -32.10
C GLU A 216 -2.40 11.45 -31.77
N ARG A 217 -1.20 11.60 -31.18
CA ARG A 217 -0.61 12.93 -30.93
C ARG A 217 -0.36 13.69 -32.25
N GLN A 218 0.19 13.03 -33.27
CA GLN A 218 0.40 13.65 -34.58
C GLN A 218 -0.92 13.98 -35.28
N ASN A 219 -1.90 13.08 -35.23
CA ASN A 219 -3.23 13.29 -35.79
C ASN A 219 -3.97 14.44 -35.10
N LYS A 220 -3.86 14.54 -33.76
CA LYS A 220 -4.42 15.67 -32.99
C LYS A 220 -3.77 16.99 -33.38
N ARG A 221 -2.44 17.02 -33.54
CA ARG A 221 -1.73 18.22 -34.00
C ARG A 221 -2.15 18.60 -35.42
N GLN A 222 -2.31 17.63 -36.32
CA GLN A 222 -2.78 17.87 -37.68
C GLN A 222 -4.19 18.51 -37.68
N ARG A 223 -5.14 17.97 -36.92
CA ARG A 223 -6.48 18.57 -36.78
C ARG A 223 -6.45 20.01 -36.26
N GLN A 224 -5.50 20.33 -35.36
CA GLN A 224 -5.31 21.70 -34.87
C GLN A 224 -4.74 22.62 -35.95
N ILE A 225 -3.82 22.12 -36.78
CA ILE A 225 -3.29 22.86 -37.94
C ILE A 225 -4.45 23.16 -38.91
N ASP A 226 -5.24 22.14 -39.28
CA ASP A 226 -6.36 22.29 -40.21
C ASP A 226 -7.42 23.27 -39.67
N ALA A 227 -7.70 23.23 -38.36
CA ALA A 227 -8.60 24.18 -37.70
C ALA A 227 -8.07 25.62 -37.73
N LEU A 228 -6.78 25.82 -37.43
CA LEU A 228 -6.15 27.14 -37.48
C LEU A 228 -6.08 27.71 -38.90
N GLU A 229 -5.84 26.86 -39.90
CA GLU A 229 -5.89 27.26 -41.31
C GLU A 229 -7.29 27.74 -41.71
N LYS A 230 -8.33 27.03 -41.26
CA LYS A 230 -9.71 27.41 -41.49
C LYS A 230 -10.07 28.73 -40.79
N GLU A 231 -9.68 28.90 -39.53
CA GLU A 231 -9.93 30.13 -38.77
C GLU A 231 -9.18 31.33 -39.36
N LEU A 232 -7.95 31.15 -39.84
CA LEU A 232 -7.17 32.23 -40.48
C LEU A 232 -7.75 32.64 -41.85
N ALA A 233 -8.55 31.77 -42.49
CA ALA A 233 -9.26 32.08 -43.71
C ALA A 233 -10.54 32.91 -43.49
N GLU A 234 -11.00 33.07 -42.24
CA GLU A 234 -12.16 33.92 -41.91
C GLU A 234 -11.78 35.42 -41.95
N SER A 235 -12.63 36.24 -42.58
CA SER A 235 -12.36 37.65 -42.87
C SER A 235 -12.33 38.57 -41.64
N ASP A 236 -12.96 38.16 -40.54
CA ASP A 236 -13.36 39.06 -39.44
C ASP A 236 -12.40 39.04 -38.23
N LEU A 237 -11.18 38.53 -38.40
CA LEU A 237 -10.16 38.52 -37.34
C LEU A 237 -9.43 39.87 -37.24
N ASP A 238 -9.32 40.40 -36.02
CA ASP A 238 -8.46 41.57 -35.75
C ASP A 238 -6.97 41.23 -35.97
N GLU A 239 -6.16 42.27 -36.22
CA GLU A 239 -4.74 42.11 -36.60
C GLU A 239 -3.90 41.40 -35.53
N LYS A 240 -4.22 41.61 -34.23
CA LYS A 240 -3.49 41.01 -33.11
C LYS A 240 -3.80 39.52 -33.02
N THR A 241 -5.07 39.15 -33.13
CA THR A 241 -5.52 37.75 -33.14
C THR A 241 -4.98 37.01 -34.36
N ARG A 242 -5.00 37.64 -35.55
CA ARG A 242 -4.45 37.07 -36.78
C ARG A 242 -2.93 36.80 -36.65
N LYS A 243 -2.15 37.75 -36.12
CA LYS A 243 -0.71 37.54 -35.86
C LYS A 243 -0.44 36.40 -34.87
N SER A 244 -1.21 36.34 -33.77
CA SER A 244 -1.08 35.27 -32.78
C SER A 244 -1.38 33.88 -33.37
N LYS A 245 -2.49 33.73 -34.09
CA LYS A 245 -2.88 32.47 -34.73
C LYS A 245 -1.92 32.05 -35.84
N THR A 246 -1.40 33.00 -36.62
CA THR A 246 -0.39 32.71 -37.66
C THR A 246 0.89 32.15 -37.04
N LYS A 247 1.33 32.72 -35.92
CA LYS A 247 2.49 32.21 -35.17
C LYS A 247 2.25 30.80 -34.63
N ASP A 248 1.10 30.56 -33.99
CA ASP A 248 0.74 29.22 -33.48
C ASP A 248 0.63 28.17 -34.60
N LEU A 249 0.07 28.55 -35.76
CA LEU A 249 0.04 27.69 -36.96
C LEU A 249 1.45 27.32 -37.42
N GLN A 250 2.34 28.30 -37.53
CA GLN A 250 3.72 28.09 -37.96
C GLN A 250 4.47 27.18 -36.97
N ASP A 251 4.36 27.45 -35.66
CA ASP A 251 5.00 26.67 -34.61
C ASP A 251 4.52 25.20 -34.64
N LYS A 252 3.21 24.97 -34.84
CA LYS A 252 2.63 23.62 -34.96
C LYS A 252 3.08 22.91 -36.24
N LYS A 253 3.10 23.58 -37.39
CA LYS A 253 3.57 23.00 -38.67
C LYS A 253 5.03 22.58 -38.59
N VAL A 254 5.91 23.44 -38.07
CA VAL A 254 7.33 23.13 -37.87
C VAL A 254 7.50 21.94 -36.94
N MET A 255 6.76 21.90 -35.82
CA MET A 255 6.81 20.77 -34.89
C MET A 255 6.32 19.47 -35.52
N GLN A 256 5.26 19.51 -36.32
CA GLN A 256 4.71 18.34 -37.02
C GLN A 256 5.72 17.73 -37.99
N ILE A 257 6.30 18.56 -38.87
CA ILE A 257 7.28 18.13 -39.87
C ILE A 257 8.51 17.55 -39.17
N LYS A 258 9.08 18.28 -38.22
CA LYS A 258 10.27 17.86 -37.47
C LYS A 258 10.06 16.53 -36.75
N GLU A 259 8.88 16.32 -36.18
CA GLU A 259 8.58 15.07 -35.47
C GLU A 259 8.38 13.89 -36.45
N ALA A 260 7.69 14.10 -37.57
CA ALA A 260 7.46 13.08 -38.58
C ALA A 260 8.75 12.64 -39.29
N GLU A 261 9.60 13.61 -39.68
CA GLU A 261 10.93 13.35 -40.25
C GLU A 261 11.80 12.56 -39.28
N LYS A 262 11.85 12.99 -38.02
CA LYS A 262 12.59 12.28 -36.97
C LYS A 262 12.20 10.80 -36.89
N TYR A 263 10.92 10.46 -36.77
CA TYR A 263 10.55 9.03 -36.67
C TYR A 263 10.80 8.26 -37.97
N THR A 264 10.58 8.86 -39.12
CA THR A 264 10.84 8.25 -40.44
C THR A 264 12.33 7.95 -40.62
N ASP A 265 13.20 8.92 -40.30
CA ASP A 265 14.65 8.77 -40.43
C ASP A 265 15.21 7.68 -39.52
N TYR A 266 14.81 7.67 -38.24
CA TYR A 266 15.26 6.64 -37.31
C TYR A 266 14.72 5.26 -37.69
N PHE A 267 13.47 5.16 -38.15
CA PHE A 267 12.89 3.92 -38.63
C PHE A 267 13.65 3.36 -39.83
N ARG A 268 13.97 4.20 -40.82
CA ARG A 268 14.78 3.79 -41.99
C ARG A 268 16.19 3.37 -41.59
N LYS A 269 16.89 4.18 -40.80
CA LYS A 269 18.30 3.95 -40.43
C LYS A 269 18.50 2.77 -39.50
N SER A 270 17.52 2.47 -38.64
CA SER A 270 17.65 1.45 -37.60
C SER A 270 16.86 0.18 -37.93
N PHE A 271 15.54 0.29 -38.15
CA PHE A 271 14.70 -0.89 -38.40
C PHE A 271 14.95 -1.49 -39.78
N GLY A 272 14.94 -0.65 -40.84
CA GLY A 272 15.24 -1.10 -42.21
C GLY A 272 16.61 -1.77 -42.31
N LYS A 273 17.66 -1.08 -41.80
CA LYS A 273 19.02 -1.63 -41.74
C LYS A 273 19.10 -2.95 -40.96
N SER A 274 18.38 -3.07 -39.84
CA SER A 274 18.35 -4.31 -39.06
C SER A 274 17.71 -5.47 -39.83
N LEU A 275 16.67 -5.22 -40.63
CA LEU A 275 16.09 -6.25 -41.49
C LEU A 275 17.08 -6.71 -42.58
N GLU A 276 17.78 -5.78 -43.21
CA GLU A 276 18.82 -6.09 -44.21
C GLU A 276 19.98 -6.89 -43.60
N GLU A 277 20.47 -6.46 -42.43
CA GLU A 277 21.53 -7.17 -41.69
C GLU A 277 21.10 -8.59 -41.29
N GLN A 278 19.85 -8.77 -40.86
CA GLN A 278 19.31 -10.08 -40.53
C GLN A 278 19.09 -10.96 -41.78
N ASN A 279 18.68 -10.37 -42.90
CA ASN A 279 18.57 -11.09 -44.18
C ASN A 279 19.93 -11.62 -44.64
N ALA A 280 20.96 -10.76 -44.58
CA ALA A 280 22.33 -11.15 -44.90
C ALA A 280 22.86 -12.24 -43.95
N ALA A 281 22.55 -12.15 -42.65
CA ALA A 281 22.94 -13.17 -41.68
C ALA A 281 22.30 -14.53 -41.96
N TRP A 282 21.04 -14.58 -42.44
CA TRP A 282 20.40 -15.82 -42.88
C TRP A 282 21.06 -16.40 -44.12
N GLN A 283 21.37 -15.57 -45.13
CA GLN A 283 22.10 -16.04 -46.32
C GLN A 283 23.48 -16.60 -45.96
N GLU A 284 24.19 -15.99 -45.00
CA GLU A 284 25.46 -16.51 -44.49
C GLU A 284 25.26 -17.83 -43.72
N LEU A 285 24.18 -17.97 -42.94
CA LEU A 285 23.84 -19.22 -42.25
C LEU A 285 23.56 -20.37 -43.24
N GLU A 286 22.81 -20.11 -44.31
CA GLU A 286 22.55 -21.10 -45.36
C GLU A 286 23.85 -21.54 -46.05
N GLN A 287 24.76 -20.59 -46.34
CA GLN A 287 26.08 -20.90 -46.90
C GLN A 287 26.93 -21.75 -45.95
N ILE A 288 26.92 -21.43 -44.65
CA ILE A 288 27.65 -22.21 -43.63
C ILE A 288 27.05 -23.61 -43.49
N GLU A 289 25.72 -23.75 -43.53
CA GLU A 289 25.06 -25.06 -43.48
C GLU A 289 25.37 -25.91 -44.71
N ALA A 290 25.39 -25.31 -45.90
CA ALA A 290 25.83 -25.96 -47.12
C ALA A 290 27.30 -26.42 -47.01
N GLN A 291 28.21 -25.56 -46.54
CA GLN A 291 29.61 -25.91 -46.35
C GLN A 291 29.81 -27.02 -45.32
N LEU A 292 29.09 -26.97 -44.18
CA LEU A 292 29.13 -28.01 -43.15
C LEU A 292 28.64 -29.38 -43.65
N SER A 293 27.79 -29.40 -44.68
CA SER A 293 27.32 -30.63 -45.31
C SER A 293 28.33 -31.27 -46.30
N GLU A 294 29.41 -30.55 -46.64
CA GLU A 294 30.44 -31.08 -47.54
C GLU A 294 31.40 -32.05 -46.84
N ALA A 295 31.60 -33.23 -47.44
CA ALA A 295 32.35 -34.34 -46.85
C ALA A 295 33.88 -34.12 -46.69
N LYS A 296 34.43 -32.97 -47.12
CA LYS A 296 35.88 -32.70 -47.20
C LYS A 296 36.41 -31.68 -46.18
N LEU A 297 35.67 -31.39 -45.11
CA LEU A 297 36.14 -30.46 -44.08
C LEU A 297 37.08 -31.11 -43.07
N THR A 298 38.17 -30.41 -42.72
CA THR A 298 39.02 -30.80 -41.58
C THR A 298 38.30 -30.55 -40.25
N LYS A 299 38.69 -31.27 -39.18
CA LYS A 299 38.13 -31.06 -37.83
C LYS A 299 38.24 -29.61 -37.32
N SER A 300 39.27 -28.88 -37.75
CA SER A 300 39.48 -27.48 -37.38
C SER A 300 38.50 -26.54 -38.09
N GLU A 301 38.30 -26.73 -39.40
CA GLU A 301 37.35 -25.96 -40.21
C GLU A 301 35.91 -26.21 -39.74
N HIS A 302 35.57 -27.46 -39.45
CA HIS A 302 34.27 -27.82 -38.91
C HIS A 302 33.98 -27.09 -37.59
N LYS A 303 34.96 -27.02 -36.67
CA LYS A 303 34.82 -26.30 -35.39
C LYS A 303 34.75 -24.79 -35.57
N LYS A 304 35.41 -24.24 -36.59
CA LYS A 304 35.38 -22.80 -36.92
C LYS A 304 34.01 -22.41 -37.49
N LEU A 305 33.51 -23.18 -38.45
CA LEU A 305 32.19 -22.99 -39.07
C LEU A 305 31.07 -23.16 -38.03
N GLN A 306 31.13 -24.17 -37.16
CA GLN A 306 30.19 -24.32 -36.05
C GLN A 306 30.18 -23.11 -35.10
N LYS A 307 31.36 -22.56 -34.74
CA LYS A 307 31.43 -21.34 -33.93
C LYS A 307 30.88 -20.11 -34.65
N GLN A 308 31.05 -20.01 -35.96
CA GLN A 308 30.48 -18.92 -36.76
C GLN A 308 28.95 -19.05 -36.87
N GLN A 309 28.45 -20.26 -37.14
CA GLN A 309 27.04 -20.60 -37.14
C GLN A 309 26.39 -20.25 -35.79
N GLU A 310 27.01 -20.64 -34.68
CA GLU A 310 26.51 -20.35 -33.34
C GLU A 310 26.47 -18.85 -33.05
N LYS A 311 27.50 -18.09 -33.46
CA LYS A 311 27.52 -16.62 -33.33
C LYS A 311 26.43 -15.94 -34.16
N LEU A 312 26.19 -16.40 -35.38
CA LEU A 312 25.17 -15.83 -36.28
C LEU A 312 23.76 -16.19 -35.82
N ARG A 313 23.51 -17.44 -35.40
CA ARG A 313 22.22 -17.87 -34.84
C ARG A 313 21.81 -17.05 -33.61
N VAL A 314 22.76 -16.56 -32.82
CA VAL A 314 22.48 -15.66 -31.67
C VAL A 314 22.08 -14.25 -32.12
N ARG A 315 22.51 -13.79 -33.30
CA ARG A 315 22.22 -12.45 -33.83
C ARG A 315 20.91 -12.37 -34.60
N VAL A 316 20.48 -13.48 -35.20
CA VAL A 316 19.23 -13.55 -35.97
C VAL A 316 18.03 -13.54 -35.03
N VAL A 317 17.05 -12.68 -35.32
CA VAL A 317 15.85 -12.50 -34.50
C VAL A 317 14.59 -12.96 -35.23
N PHE A 318 14.43 -12.58 -36.49
CA PHE A 318 13.27 -12.88 -37.33
C PHE A 318 13.52 -14.10 -38.21
N THR A 319 12.44 -14.82 -38.57
CA THR A 319 12.51 -15.90 -39.56
C THR A 319 12.76 -15.35 -40.97
N PRO A 320 13.28 -16.14 -41.92
CA PRO A 320 13.46 -15.70 -43.31
C PRO A 320 12.16 -15.18 -43.93
N GLU A 321 11.05 -15.88 -43.73
CA GLU A 321 9.72 -15.48 -44.22
C GLU A 321 9.26 -14.16 -43.59
N SER A 322 9.48 -14.03 -42.28
CA SER A 322 9.15 -12.82 -41.52
C SER A 322 9.95 -11.61 -41.99
N ILE A 323 11.24 -11.80 -42.33
CA ILE A 323 12.12 -10.75 -42.87
C ILE A 323 11.65 -10.34 -44.27
N GLN A 324 11.40 -11.29 -45.17
CA GLN A 324 10.96 -11.01 -46.53
C GLN A 324 9.63 -10.24 -46.54
N GLN A 325 8.66 -10.69 -45.74
CA GLN A 325 7.38 -10.00 -45.60
C GLN A 325 7.56 -8.58 -45.08
N LYS A 326 8.39 -8.38 -44.05
CA LYS A 326 8.66 -7.05 -43.48
C LYS A 326 9.44 -6.16 -44.45
N LEU A 327 10.42 -6.67 -45.19
CA LEU A 327 11.13 -5.89 -46.21
C LEU A 327 10.17 -5.43 -47.31
N GLN A 328 9.27 -6.31 -47.77
CA GLN A 328 8.24 -5.96 -48.74
C GLN A 328 7.38 -4.78 -48.25
N ILE A 329 6.80 -4.90 -47.04
CA ILE A 329 5.96 -3.84 -46.46
C ILE A 329 6.79 -2.56 -46.20
N PHE A 330 8.06 -2.70 -45.83
CA PHE A 330 8.97 -1.57 -45.61
C PHE A 330 9.18 -0.76 -46.90
N HIS A 331 9.32 -1.42 -48.04
CA HIS A 331 9.40 -0.76 -49.34
C HIS A 331 8.05 -0.16 -49.77
N GLU A 332 6.94 -0.89 -49.61
CA GLU A 332 5.57 -0.43 -49.94
C GLU A 332 5.13 0.80 -49.13
N SER A 333 5.62 0.92 -47.89
CA SER A 333 5.34 2.06 -47.00
C SER A 333 6.33 3.23 -47.16
N GLU A 334 7.27 3.14 -48.11
CA GLU A 334 8.38 4.09 -48.28
C GLU A 334 9.19 4.30 -46.98
N GLY A 335 9.27 3.28 -46.11
CA GLY A 335 9.90 3.39 -44.80
C GLY A 335 9.21 4.38 -43.84
N ARG A 336 7.90 4.61 -43.97
CA ARG A 336 7.10 5.39 -43.01
C ARG A 336 6.53 4.46 -41.93
N PRO A 337 6.83 4.67 -40.64
CA PRO A 337 6.53 3.69 -39.58
C PRO A 337 5.03 3.43 -39.37
N PHE A 338 4.18 4.46 -39.45
CA PHE A 338 2.73 4.28 -39.25
C PHE A 338 2.07 3.54 -40.42
N GLU A 339 2.46 3.87 -41.66
CA GLU A 339 1.92 3.19 -42.84
C GLU A 339 2.41 1.73 -42.89
N PHE A 340 3.66 1.48 -42.51
CA PHE A 340 4.21 0.13 -42.34
C PHE A 340 3.33 -0.73 -41.42
N ILE A 341 3.04 -0.22 -40.21
CA ILE A 341 2.24 -0.96 -39.22
C ILE A 341 0.80 -1.16 -39.70
N LYS A 342 0.20 -0.15 -40.34
CA LYS A 342 -1.16 -0.23 -40.88
C LYS A 342 -1.27 -1.25 -42.01
N GLN A 343 -0.26 -1.35 -42.87
CA GLN A 343 -0.20 -2.37 -43.91
C GLN A 343 -0.02 -3.77 -43.31
N ASP A 344 0.87 -3.93 -42.33
CA ASP A 344 1.04 -5.22 -41.66
C ASP A 344 -0.20 -5.65 -40.86
N GLU A 345 -0.89 -4.70 -40.23
CA GLU A 345 -2.16 -4.95 -39.53
C GLU A 345 -3.24 -5.50 -40.48
N LYS A 346 -3.29 -5.00 -41.72
CA LYS A 346 -4.18 -5.52 -42.76
C LYS A 346 -3.78 -6.93 -43.20
N ASN A 347 -2.48 -7.18 -43.32
CA ASN A 347 -1.95 -8.48 -43.76
C ASN A 347 -2.05 -9.56 -42.66
N ASN A 348 -2.02 -9.16 -41.39
CA ASN A 348 -1.98 -10.05 -40.22
C ASN A 348 -3.08 -9.71 -39.17
N PRO A 349 -4.38 -9.70 -39.52
CA PRO A 349 -5.44 -9.15 -38.67
C PRO A 349 -5.60 -9.91 -37.35
N ASN A 350 -5.37 -11.23 -37.36
CA ASN A 350 -5.48 -12.08 -36.17
C ASN A 350 -4.43 -11.73 -35.10
N LYS A 351 -3.17 -11.51 -35.51
CA LYS A 351 -2.08 -11.13 -34.60
C LYS A 351 -2.37 -9.78 -33.93
N PHE A 352 -2.78 -8.79 -34.73
CA PHE A 352 -3.10 -7.45 -34.22
C PHE A 352 -4.42 -7.37 -33.44
N SER A 353 -5.37 -8.30 -33.66
CA SER A 353 -6.62 -8.35 -32.87
C SER A 353 -6.35 -8.58 -31.38
N VAL A 354 -5.41 -9.47 -31.06
CA VAL A 354 -4.98 -9.76 -29.68
C VAL A 354 -4.31 -8.53 -29.08
N LEU A 355 -3.40 -7.90 -29.82
CA LEU A 355 -2.71 -6.69 -29.37
C LEU A 355 -3.69 -5.56 -29.09
N ARG A 356 -4.63 -5.26 -30.00
CA ARG A 356 -5.65 -4.22 -29.80
C ARG A 356 -6.50 -4.46 -28.55
N ARG A 357 -6.90 -5.71 -28.32
CA ARG A 357 -7.71 -6.09 -27.15
C ARG A 357 -6.99 -5.85 -25.82
N ILE A 358 -5.67 -6.01 -25.77
CA ILE A 358 -4.86 -5.76 -24.58
C ILE A 358 -4.47 -4.27 -24.50
N ALA A 359 -4.07 -3.67 -25.63
CA ALA A 359 -3.58 -2.29 -25.76
C ALA A 359 -4.59 -1.23 -25.29
N LYS A 360 -5.89 -1.53 -25.36
CA LYS A 360 -6.95 -0.63 -24.85
C LYS A 360 -6.89 -0.41 -23.33
N ASN A 361 -6.22 -1.29 -22.59
CA ASN A 361 -6.16 -1.20 -21.13
C ASN A 361 -5.00 -0.32 -20.64
N PHE A 362 -4.09 0.12 -21.53
CA PHE A 362 -3.02 1.05 -21.17
C PHE A 362 -3.49 2.49 -21.24
N THR A 363 -3.32 3.23 -20.13
CA THR A 363 -3.57 4.67 -20.05
C THR A 363 -2.35 5.46 -20.51
N LYS A 364 -2.52 6.78 -20.60
CA LYS A 364 -1.43 7.70 -20.93
C LYS A 364 -0.26 7.61 -19.95
N THR A 365 -0.56 7.43 -18.66
CA THR A 365 0.46 7.21 -17.62
C THR A 365 1.36 6.02 -17.93
N ALA A 366 0.78 4.94 -18.44
CA ALA A 366 1.53 3.73 -18.76
C ALA A 366 2.34 3.85 -20.06
N THR A 367 1.81 4.50 -21.10
CA THR A 367 2.55 4.71 -22.35
C THR A 367 3.67 5.73 -22.21
N ASP A 368 3.50 6.74 -21.35
CA ASP A 368 4.52 7.76 -21.05
C ASP A 368 5.68 7.22 -20.18
N GLN A 369 5.54 6.01 -19.61
CA GLN A 369 6.69 5.29 -19.03
C GLN A 369 7.76 4.98 -20.08
N ILE A 370 7.43 4.94 -21.37
CA ILE A 370 8.40 4.77 -22.45
C ILE A 370 8.69 6.15 -23.07
N ASN A 371 9.97 6.49 -23.20
CA ASN A 371 10.38 7.77 -23.76
C ASN A 371 10.32 7.77 -25.31
N SER A 372 9.11 7.60 -25.84
CA SER A 372 8.82 7.59 -27.27
C SER A 372 9.04 8.93 -27.97
N THR A 373 9.32 10.01 -27.22
CA THR A 373 9.70 11.31 -27.82
C THR A 373 11.06 11.25 -28.50
N ARG A 374 11.92 10.30 -28.12
CA ARG A 374 13.17 10.02 -28.84
C ARG A 374 12.92 9.05 -30.00
N GLY A 375 13.40 9.40 -31.19
CA GLY A 375 13.13 8.63 -32.41
C GLY A 375 13.74 7.23 -32.40
N ASP A 376 14.89 7.06 -31.76
CA ASP A 376 15.55 5.76 -31.57
C ASP A 376 14.73 4.83 -30.67
N ILE A 377 14.24 5.31 -29.53
CA ILE A 377 13.40 4.52 -28.61
C ILE A 377 12.06 4.18 -29.26
N PHE A 378 11.43 5.12 -29.96
CA PHE A 378 10.20 4.83 -30.72
C PHE A 378 10.41 3.70 -31.73
N THR A 379 11.51 3.76 -32.49
CA THR A 379 11.86 2.70 -33.45
C THR A 379 12.15 1.38 -32.75
N GLN A 380 12.80 1.42 -31.58
CA GLN A 380 13.06 0.24 -30.76
C GLN A 380 11.76 -0.42 -30.27
N CYS A 381 10.72 0.36 -29.94
CA CYS A 381 9.39 -0.19 -29.62
C CYS A 381 8.80 -1.00 -30.78
N ILE A 382 8.93 -0.52 -32.02
CA ILE A 382 8.44 -1.23 -33.20
C ILE A 382 9.23 -2.53 -33.38
N PHE A 383 10.56 -2.48 -33.28
CA PHE A 383 11.41 -3.65 -33.38
C PHE A 383 11.07 -4.70 -32.32
N GLU A 384 10.97 -4.28 -31.06
CA GLU A 384 10.68 -5.17 -29.92
C GLU A 384 9.26 -5.73 -29.98
N MET A 385 8.27 -4.95 -30.42
CA MET A 385 6.92 -5.44 -30.68
C MET A 385 6.96 -6.63 -31.64
N TYR A 386 7.63 -6.50 -32.79
CA TYR A 386 7.72 -7.60 -33.75
C TYR A 386 8.55 -8.76 -33.23
N ARG A 387 9.67 -8.50 -32.54
CA ARG A 387 10.50 -9.55 -31.92
C ARG A 387 9.68 -10.44 -30.98
N LEU A 388 8.79 -9.85 -30.19
CA LEU A 388 7.93 -10.57 -29.25
C LEU A 388 6.81 -11.36 -29.94
N LEU A 389 6.41 -10.94 -31.14
CA LEU A 389 5.42 -11.64 -31.96
C LEU A 389 5.98 -12.85 -32.69
N GLU A 390 7.29 -12.97 -32.85
CA GLU A 390 7.93 -14.17 -33.42
C GLU A 390 7.62 -15.44 -32.63
N GLU A 391 7.55 -16.57 -33.32
CA GLU A 391 7.18 -17.87 -32.75
C GLU A 391 8.39 -18.78 -32.50
N ASN A 392 9.55 -18.46 -33.06
CA ASN A 392 10.70 -19.38 -33.12
C ASN A 392 11.65 -19.29 -31.91
N LYS A 393 11.41 -18.39 -30.96
CA LYS A 393 12.31 -18.20 -29.82
C LYS A 393 11.87 -19.05 -28.63
N PRO A 394 12.73 -19.93 -28.07
CA PRO A 394 12.36 -20.70 -26.90
C PRO A 394 12.12 -19.76 -25.72
N ASN A 395 11.06 -20.03 -24.95
CA ASN A 395 10.77 -19.30 -23.73
C ASN A 395 11.91 -19.48 -22.72
N ASP A 396 12.14 -18.44 -21.93
CA ASP A 396 13.07 -18.48 -20.80
C ASP A 396 12.57 -19.46 -19.72
N PRO A 397 13.48 -20.00 -18.90
CA PRO A 397 13.12 -20.91 -17.82
C PRO A 397 12.14 -20.28 -16.83
N LEU A 398 11.12 -21.06 -16.42
CA LEU A 398 10.17 -20.64 -15.40
C LEU A 398 10.88 -20.44 -14.04
N PRO A 399 10.39 -19.50 -13.20
CA PRO A 399 10.82 -19.36 -11.82
C PRO A 399 10.69 -20.69 -11.05
N GLN A 400 11.67 -20.96 -10.19
CA GLN A 400 11.61 -22.10 -9.27
C GLN A 400 10.46 -21.93 -8.25
N PRO A 401 9.88 -23.03 -7.74
CA PRO A 401 8.84 -22.97 -6.70
C PRO A 401 9.29 -22.19 -5.47
N LEU A 402 8.40 -21.33 -4.96
CA LEU A 402 8.62 -20.57 -3.73
C LEU A 402 8.13 -21.30 -2.47
N LEU A 403 7.30 -22.33 -2.66
CA LEU A 403 6.81 -23.24 -1.63
C LEU A 403 7.17 -24.67 -2.05
N THR A 404 7.82 -25.40 -1.15
CA THR A 404 8.34 -26.76 -1.42
C THR A 404 8.04 -27.69 -0.25
N GLU A 405 7.93 -28.99 -0.52
CA GLU A 405 7.66 -29.99 0.53
C GLU A 405 8.90 -30.27 1.38
N GLU A 406 10.10 -30.02 0.84
CA GLU A 406 11.39 -30.15 1.53
C GLU A 406 11.98 -28.78 1.85
N ALA A 407 12.74 -28.67 2.94
CA ALA A 407 13.35 -27.41 3.34
C ALA A 407 14.46 -26.99 2.36
N ILE A 408 14.35 -25.77 1.82
CA ILE A 408 15.38 -25.18 0.98
C ILE A 408 16.50 -24.62 1.87
N LEU A 409 17.67 -25.27 1.85
CA LEU A 409 18.86 -24.76 2.52
C LEU A 409 19.51 -23.67 1.64
N GLY A 410 19.71 -22.48 2.21
CA GLY A 410 20.40 -21.40 1.53
C GLY A 410 21.89 -21.71 1.34
N GLU A 411 22.45 -21.37 0.18
CA GLU A 411 23.90 -21.47 -0.06
C GLU A 411 24.62 -20.33 0.67
N MET A 412 25.76 -20.63 1.32
CA MET A 412 26.61 -19.60 1.92
C MET A 412 27.26 -18.74 0.83
N ARG A 413 27.11 -17.42 0.95
CA ARG A 413 27.69 -16.43 0.03
C ARG A 413 29.16 -16.16 0.40
N SER A 414 30.04 -16.14 -0.60
CA SER A 414 31.38 -15.58 -0.44
C SER A 414 31.32 -14.06 -0.21
N PRO A 415 32.09 -13.48 0.73
CA PRO A 415 32.11 -12.03 0.93
C PRO A 415 32.54 -11.30 -0.35
N GLY A 416 31.80 -10.24 -0.74
CA GLY A 416 32.07 -9.41 -1.92
C GLY A 416 30.90 -9.29 -2.90
N ASP A 417 30.75 -8.14 -3.57
CA ASP A 417 29.70 -7.82 -4.55
C ASP A 417 30.10 -8.13 -6.01
N ASP A 418 30.89 -9.19 -6.23
CA ASP A 418 31.30 -9.48 -7.60
C ASP A 418 30.13 -9.99 -8.44
N SER A 419 29.90 -9.28 -9.54
CA SER A 419 28.54 -9.05 -10.02
C SER A 419 27.94 -10.20 -10.82
N LYS A 420 28.71 -11.25 -11.13
CA LYS A 420 28.27 -12.37 -11.98
C LYS A 420 28.16 -13.72 -11.27
N GLU A 421 28.59 -13.80 -10.02
CA GLU A 421 28.64 -15.08 -9.29
C GLU A 421 27.38 -15.35 -8.48
N PHE A 422 26.67 -14.30 -8.04
CA PHE A 422 25.47 -14.43 -7.23
C PHE A 422 24.40 -13.45 -7.66
N CYS A 423 23.14 -13.86 -7.47
CA CYS A 423 21.99 -13.02 -7.69
C CYS A 423 21.94 -11.95 -6.60
N TYR A 424 21.95 -10.67 -7.00
CA TYR A 424 21.85 -9.53 -6.09
C TYR A 424 20.64 -9.60 -5.14
N SER A 425 19.53 -10.15 -5.63
CA SER A 425 18.25 -10.16 -4.92
C SER A 425 18.10 -11.35 -3.96
N CYS A 426 18.24 -12.58 -4.47
CA CYS A 426 18.00 -13.80 -3.67
C CYS A 426 19.27 -14.52 -3.20
N GLY A 427 20.46 -14.07 -3.62
CA GLY A 427 21.73 -14.67 -3.22
C GLY A 427 22.06 -16.02 -3.89
N ILE A 428 21.19 -16.57 -4.75
CA ILE A 428 21.47 -17.82 -5.49
C ILE A 428 22.66 -17.63 -6.42
N LYS A 429 23.53 -18.66 -6.49
CA LYS A 429 24.66 -18.69 -7.40
C LYS A 429 24.22 -18.55 -8.86
N LEU A 430 24.87 -17.64 -9.57
CA LEU A 430 24.73 -17.46 -11.01
C LEU A 430 25.89 -18.14 -11.73
N ASP A 431 25.61 -18.72 -12.89
CA ASP A 431 26.68 -19.13 -13.82
C ASP A 431 27.15 -17.87 -14.58
N PRO A 432 28.42 -17.45 -14.43
CA PRO A 432 28.95 -16.26 -15.10
C PRO A 432 28.88 -16.34 -16.64
N LYS A 433 28.76 -17.54 -17.22
CA LYS A 433 28.62 -17.76 -18.67
C LYS A 433 27.21 -17.49 -19.18
N THR A 434 26.19 -17.69 -18.35
CA THR A 434 24.77 -17.54 -18.74
C THR A 434 24.07 -16.36 -18.08
N ALA A 435 24.69 -15.76 -17.06
CA ALA A 435 24.18 -14.59 -16.35
C ALA A 435 24.05 -13.38 -17.29
N ARG A 436 22.83 -13.14 -17.78
CA ARG A 436 22.52 -12.03 -18.70
C ARG A 436 21.73 -10.89 -18.07
N TRP A 437 20.94 -11.17 -17.04
CA TRP A 437 20.01 -10.19 -16.49
C TRP A 437 20.68 -9.26 -15.50
N GLN A 438 20.37 -7.98 -15.63
CA GLN A 438 20.82 -6.93 -14.73
C GLN A 438 19.63 -6.24 -14.08
N VAL A 439 19.86 -5.68 -12.91
CA VAL A 439 18.86 -4.86 -12.21
C VAL A 439 18.49 -3.65 -13.07
N LEU A 440 17.19 -3.48 -13.33
CA LEU A 440 16.60 -2.37 -14.09
C LEU A 440 15.79 -1.46 -13.17
N ARG A 441 15.71 -0.16 -13.47
CA ARG A 441 14.87 0.80 -12.73
C ARG A 441 13.38 0.41 -12.73
N PHE A 442 12.93 -0.27 -13.79
CA PHE A 442 11.59 -0.86 -13.84
C PHE A 442 11.38 -1.96 -12.80
N MET A 443 12.44 -2.73 -12.51
CA MET A 443 12.39 -3.84 -11.58
C MET A 443 12.70 -3.43 -10.14
N PHE A 444 13.54 -2.41 -9.93
CA PHE A 444 14.07 -2.00 -8.62
C PHE A 444 14.22 -0.48 -8.53
N GLU A 445 13.98 0.08 -7.35
CA GLU A 445 14.09 1.53 -7.12
C GLU A 445 15.48 2.06 -7.50
N ARG A 446 16.58 1.45 -7.05
CA ARG A 446 17.95 1.93 -7.37
C ARG A 446 18.75 0.87 -8.11
N PRO A 447 18.79 0.92 -9.46
CA PRO A 447 19.43 -0.13 -10.26
C PRO A 447 20.96 -0.08 -10.25
N SER A 448 21.53 1.10 -9.97
CA SER A 448 22.97 1.28 -9.81
C SER A 448 23.33 1.18 -8.34
N GLN A 449 24.35 0.39 -8.03
CA GLN A 449 24.88 0.23 -6.69
C GLN A 449 26.39 0.46 -6.70
N ARG A 450 26.89 1.13 -5.65
CA ARG A 450 28.34 1.21 -5.40
C ARG A 450 28.78 -0.11 -4.80
N ARG A 451 29.58 -0.87 -5.56
CA ARG A 451 30.05 -2.20 -5.14
C ARG A 451 31.22 -2.02 -4.18
N GLN A 452 31.28 -2.82 -3.11
CA GLN A 452 32.34 -2.72 -2.10
C GLN A 452 33.76 -2.83 -2.69
N SER A 453 33.93 -3.53 -3.82
CA SER A 453 35.21 -3.76 -4.48
C SER A 453 35.43 -2.97 -5.78
N ALA A 454 34.49 -2.12 -6.20
CA ALA A 454 34.60 -1.38 -7.47
C ALA A 454 34.75 0.13 -7.25
N SER A 455 35.58 0.76 -8.09
CA SER A 455 35.77 2.21 -8.10
C SER A 455 34.57 2.98 -8.68
N SER A 456 33.68 2.31 -9.43
CA SER A 456 32.51 2.89 -10.08
C SER A 456 31.20 2.21 -9.68
N GLU A 457 30.11 2.95 -9.82
CA GLU A 457 28.76 2.39 -9.72
C GLU A 457 28.45 1.48 -10.91
N GLY A 458 27.80 0.35 -10.66
CA GLY A 458 27.39 -0.58 -11.70
C GLY A 458 26.05 -1.23 -11.39
N ARG A 459 25.43 -1.84 -12.42
CA ARG A 459 24.20 -2.62 -12.26
C ARG A 459 24.53 -4.06 -11.89
N PRO A 460 24.10 -4.58 -10.74
CA PRO A 460 24.41 -5.96 -10.36
C PRO A 460 23.55 -6.95 -11.18
N HIS A 461 24.00 -8.21 -11.31
CA HIS A 461 23.24 -9.23 -12.03
C HIS A 461 22.18 -9.88 -11.13
N ILE A 462 21.14 -10.40 -11.77
CA ILE A 462 19.98 -11.01 -11.12
C ILE A 462 19.65 -12.34 -11.82
N CYS A 463 19.04 -13.28 -11.12
CA CYS A 463 18.58 -14.52 -11.73
C CYS A 463 17.28 -14.30 -12.53
N SER A 464 16.99 -15.18 -13.49
CA SER A 464 15.75 -15.14 -14.28
C SER A 464 14.49 -15.16 -13.39
N SER A 465 14.50 -15.94 -12.32
CA SER A 465 13.37 -16.05 -11.38
C SER A 465 13.04 -14.71 -10.71
N CYS A 466 14.02 -14.05 -10.12
CA CYS A 466 13.80 -12.77 -9.43
C CYS A 466 13.41 -11.66 -10.42
N SER A 467 14.00 -11.66 -11.62
CA SER A 467 13.63 -10.72 -12.68
C SER A 467 12.17 -10.91 -13.13
N ALA A 468 11.76 -12.16 -13.36
CA ALA A 468 10.39 -12.48 -13.76
C ALA A 468 9.37 -12.16 -12.66
N LEU A 469 9.62 -12.57 -11.41
CA LEU A 469 8.73 -12.27 -10.29
C LEU A 469 8.60 -10.77 -10.05
N ALA A 470 9.70 -10.01 -10.13
CA ALA A 470 9.66 -8.55 -10.06
C ALA A 470 8.85 -7.95 -11.22
N PHE A 471 8.89 -8.52 -12.42
CA PHE A 471 8.06 -8.08 -13.54
C PHE A 471 6.56 -8.28 -13.28
N ALA A 472 6.16 -9.47 -12.84
CA ALA A 472 4.76 -9.82 -12.62
C ALA A 472 4.15 -9.23 -11.32
N SER A 473 4.99 -8.66 -10.46
CA SER A 473 4.58 -8.05 -9.20
C SER A 473 3.65 -6.85 -9.43
N PRO A 474 2.44 -6.85 -8.85
CA PRO A 474 1.57 -5.67 -8.84
C PRO A 474 2.12 -4.57 -7.93
N LEU A 475 3.08 -4.88 -7.06
CA LEU A 475 3.72 -3.94 -6.14
C LEU A 475 5.02 -3.40 -6.75
N LYS A 476 5.10 -2.08 -6.88
CA LYS A 476 6.32 -1.37 -7.31
C LYS A 476 6.73 -0.28 -6.33
N VAL A 477 7.96 -0.40 -5.85
CA VAL A 477 8.59 0.57 -4.95
C VAL A 477 9.27 1.65 -5.78
N THR A 478 8.91 2.89 -5.48
CA THR A 478 9.52 4.12 -5.99
C THR A 478 10.04 4.95 -4.81
N GLU A 479 10.82 5.99 -5.10
CA GLU A 479 11.25 6.98 -4.09
C GLU A 479 10.06 7.70 -3.41
N GLU A 480 8.88 7.64 -4.03
CA GLU A 480 7.62 8.23 -3.56
C GLU A 480 6.72 7.20 -2.86
N SER A 481 7.16 5.94 -2.75
CA SER A 481 6.37 4.84 -2.20
C SER A 481 6.55 4.72 -0.69
N VAL A 482 5.43 4.54 0.02
CA VAL A 482 5.41 4.13 1.43
C VAL A 482 4.75 2.76 1.52
N VAL A 483 5.52 1.76 1.91
CA VAL A 483 5.08 0.37 1.95
C VAL A 483 4.52 0.06 3.33
N LEU A 484 3.26 -0.35 3.38
CA LEU A 484 2.57 -0.77 4.58
C LEU A 484 2.22 -2.24 4.52
N MET A 485 2.17 -2.86 5.69
CA MET A 485 1.68 -4.21 5.89
C MET A 485 0.55 -4.17 6.91
N LEU A 486 -0.57 -4.82 6.57
CA LEU A 486 -1.73 -4.96 7.44
C LEU A 486 -1.82 -6.39 7.97
N GLU A 487 -2.07 -6.52 9.27
CA GLU A 487 -2.33 -7.80 9.92
C GLU A 487 -3.61 -7.71 10.76
N SER A 488 -4.24 -8.86 11.01
CA SER A 488 -5.39 -8.92 11.91
C SER A 488 -4.96 -8.63 13.35
N GLY A 489 -5.74 -7.85 14.11
CA GLY A 489 -5.48 -7.64 15.52
C GLY A 489 -5.86 -8.87 16.37
N ASP A 490 -4.90 -9.42 17.12
CA ASP A 490 -5.01 -10.66 17.91
C ASP A 490 -6.17 -10.72 18.92
N ASN A 491 -6.79 -9.58 19.27
CA ASN A 491 -7.60 -9.45 20.50
C ASN A 491 -9.12 -9.44 20.30
N THR A 492 -9.66 -10.02 19.23
CA THR A 492 -11.12 -10.00 19.02
C THR A 492 -11.71 -11.37 18.76
N THR A 493 -12.92 -11.58 19.28
CA THR A 493 -13.76 -12.78 19.10
C THR A 493 -14.02 -13.14 17.63
N ASN A 494 -13.74 -12.23 16.70
CA ASN A 494 -13.90 -12.37 15.25
C ASN A 494 -12.54 -12.33 14.48
N PHE A 495 -11.43 -12.68 15.13
CA PHE A 495 -10.07 -12.61 14.57
C PHE A 495 -9.95 -13.23 13.16
N GLU A 496 -10.55 -14.41 12.96
CA GLU A 496 -10.53 -15.09 11.67
C GLU A 496 -11.37 -14.37 10.63
N VAL A 497 -12.58 -13.89 10.96
CA VAL A 497 -13.40 -13.07 10.04
C VAL A 497 -12.64 -11.83 9.57
N LYS A 498 -11.95 -11.14 10.49
CA LYS A 498 -11.16 -9.94 10.16
C LYS A 498 -9.99 -10.28 9.26
N LYS A 499 -9.23 -11.35 9.57
CA LYS A 499 -8.12 -11.85 8.73
C LYS A 499 -8.59 -12.14 7.30
N LEU A 500 -9.76 -12.75 7.15
CA LEU A 500 -10.33 -13.11 5.84
C LEU A 500 -10.79 -11.89 5.02
N LYS A 501 -11.10 -10.77 5.67
CA LYS A 501 -11.58 -9.53 5.03
C LYS A 501 -10.46 -8.52 4.69
N ILE A 502 -9.22 -8.71 5.16
CA ILE A 502 -8.11 -7.77 4.91
C ILE A 502 -7.99 -7.45 3.43
N LYS A 503 -7.99 -8.49 2.58
CA LYS A 503 -7.86 -8.35 1.14
C LYS A 503 -9.02 -7.55 0.53
N ASP A 504 -10.26 -7.83 0.95
CA ASP A 504 -11.45 -7.12 0.46
C ASP A 504 -11.40 -5.63 0.83
N TYR A 505 -10.98 -5.31 2.05
CA TYR A 505 -10.79 -3.92 2.49
C TYR A 505 -9.69 -3.21 1.71
N LEU A 506 -8.53 -3.86 1.51
CA LEU A 506 -7.44 -3.28 0.73
C LEU A 506 -7.85 -3.03 -0.73
N ILE A 507 -8.57 -3.98 -1.35
CA ILE A 507 -9.09 -3.82 -2.72
C ILE A 507 -10.06 -2.63 -2.79
N MET A 508 -10.98 -2.51 -1.84
CA MET A 508 -11.94 -1.41 -1.77
C MET A 508 -11.25 -0.05 -1.73
N LEU A 509 -10.16 0.07 -0.97
CA LEU A 509 -9.39 1.31 -0.85
C LEU A 509 -8.60 1.65 -2.11
N THR A 510 -8.05 0.64 -2.79
CA THR A 510 -7.32 0.85 -4.05
C THR A 510 -8.22 1.18 -5.25
N ASN A 511 -9.55 0.98 -5.16
CA ASN A 511 -10.45 1.10 -6.30
C ASN A 511 -10.75 2.53 -6.78
N LYS A 512 -10.14 3.58 -6.20
CA LYS A 512 -10.23 4.98 -6.67
C LYS A 512 -8.96 5.81 -6.42
N GLU A 513 -7.94 5.25 -5.80
CA GLU A 513 -6.71 5.94 -5.38
C GLU A 513 -5.49 5.32 -6.10
N MET A 514 -4.38 6.04 -6.26
CA MET A 514 -3.15 5.53 -6.92
C MET A 514 -2.41 4.44 -6.10
N HIS A 515 -3.11 3.77 -5.17
CA HIS A 515 -2.56 2.81 -4.23
C HIS A 515 -2.56 1.40 -4.83
N LEU A 516 -1.51 0.64 -4.55
CA LEU A 516 -1.35 -0.73 -5.05
C LEU A 516 -1.40 -1.69 -3.87
N SER A 517 -2.14 -2.79 -3.99
CA SER A 517 -2.23 -3.81 -2.95
C SER A 517 -1.89 -5.20 -3.49
N ALA A 518 -1.27 -6.01 -2.65
CA ALA A 518 -1.09 -7.44 -2.91
C ALA A 518 -0.96 -8.20 -1.60
N GLY A 519 -1.88 -9.15 -1.38
CA GLY A 519 -1.97 -9.88 -0.13
C GLY A 519 -2.17 -8.92 1.04
N ARG A 520 -1.21 -8.93 1.97
CA ARG A 520 -1.19 -8.06 3.17
C ARG A 520 -0.52 -6.70 2.98
N TYR A 521 0.05 -6.44 1.81
CA TYR A 521 0.82 -5.22 1.55
C TYR A 521 0.00 -4.17 0.82
N LEU A 522 0.23 -2.90 1.19
CA LEU A 522 -0.33 -1.71 0.56
C LEU A 522 0.80 -0.71 0.28
N ILE A 523 0.96 -0.30 -0.98
CA ILE A 523 1.87 0.78 -1.36
C ILE A 523 1.07 2.07 -1.48
N LEU A 524 1.34 2.99 -0.57
CA LEU A 524 0.83 4.35 -0.60
C LEU A 524 1.73 5.21 -1.49
N ASN A 525 1.13 5.86 -2.47
CA ASN A 525 1.82 6.79 -3.35
C ASN A 525 1.80 8.20 -2.74
N SER A 526 2.96 8.76 -2.45
CA SER A 526 3.07 10.11 -1.87
C SER A 526 2.99 11.26 -2.88
N ASN A 527 2.82 10.98 -4.18
CA ASN A 527 2.65 12.01 -5.21
C ASN A 527 1.45 12.94 -4.98
N GLU A 528 0.37 12.41 -4.42
CA GLU A 528 -0.83 13.20 -4.09
C GLU A 528 -0.56 14.24 -3.00
N ASP A 529 0.47 14.03 -2.18
CA ASP A 529 0.86 14.88 -1.06
C ASP A 529 2.21 15.58 -1.36
N LYS A 530 2.38 16.03 -2.60
CA LYS A 530 3.51 16.84 -3.07
C LYS A 530 3.12 18.32 -3.11
N THR A 531 4.04 19.20 -2.74
CA THR A 531 3.84 20.65 -2.90
C THR A 531 3.90 21.07 -4.37
N SER A 532 3.42 22.26 -4.69
CA SER A 532 3.55 22.88 -6.01
C SER A 532 5.01 23.07 -6.44
N THR A 533 5.93 23.19 -5.48
CA THR A 533 7.39 23.26 -5.71
C THR A 533 8.02 21.88 -5.94
N GLY A 534 7.28 20.81 -5.69
CA GLY A 534 7.72 19.44 -5.89
C GLY A 534 8.29 18.75 -4.64
N ASP A 535 8.17 19.34 -3.46
CA ASP A 535 8.60 18.72 -2.20
C ASP A 535 7.62 17.61 -1.78
N LEU A 536 8.14 16.42 -1.47
CA LEU A 536 7.34 15.29 -1.01
C LEU A 536 7.14 15.37 0.50
N ALA A 537 5.87 15.27 0.95
CA ALA A 537 5.55 15.28 2.38
C ALA A 537 6.24 14.14 3.15
N SER A 538 6.39 12.97 2.53
CA SER A 538 7.08 11.81 3.10
C SER A 538 8.54 12.10 3.46
N GLN A 539 9.23 12.93 2.69
CA GLN A 539 10.62 13.32 2.93
C GLN A 539 10.72 14.46 3.94
N LYS A 540 9.89 15.51 3.80
CA LYS A 540 9.93 16.69 4.70
C LYS A 540 9.44 16.38 6.11
N MET A 541 8.36 15.61 6.25
CA MET A 541 7.80 15.24 7.55
C MET A 541 8.56 14.07 8.19
N GLY A 542 9.21 13.24 7.38
CA GLY A 542 9.76 11.94 7.76
C GLY A 542 8.78 10.80 7.44
N GLN A 543 9.30 9.70 6.91
CA GLN A 543 8.50 8.61 6.35
C GLN A 543 7.55 7.99 7.39
N LEU A 544 8.02 7.83 8.63
CA LEU A 544 7.23 7.28 9.74
C LEU A 544 6.04 8.18 10.10
N GLN A 545 6.29 9.48 10.26
CA GLN A 545 5.22 10.44 10.59
C GLN A 545 4.23 10.56 9.43
N TYR A 546 4.73 10.63 8.19
CA TYR A 546 3.87 10.65 7.02
C TYR A 546 3.01 9.38 6.92
N ALA A 547 3.56 8.20 7.17
CA ALA A 547 2.81 6.94 7.16
C ALA A 547 1.65 6.97 8.16
N ILE A 548 1.88 7.42 9.39
CA ILE A 548 0.84 7.56 10.43
C ILE A 548 -0.29 8.49 9.97
N VAL A 549 0.06 9.65 9.43
CA VAL A 549 -0.90 10.66 8.97
C VAL A 549 -1.68 10.17 7.76
N LYS A 550 -1.02 9.55 6.77
CA LYS A 550 -1.67 9.06 5.55
C LYS A 550 -2.61 7.89 5.87
N ILE A 551 -2.21 6.97 6.76
CA ILE A 551 -3.09 5.90 7.25
C ILE A 551 -4.31 6.49 7.97
N ALA A 552 -4.08 7.42 8.90
CA ALA A 552 -5.17 8.09 9.61
C ALA A 552 -6.15 8.81 8.65
N LYS A 553 -5.65 9.40 7.56
CA LYS A 553 -6.47 10.06 6.54
C LYS A 553 -7.32 9.09 5.72
N ILE A 554 -6.76 7.94 5.32
CA ILE A 554 -7.41 6.98 4.41
C ILE A 554 -8.40 6.08 5.15
N PHE A 555 -8.02 5.59 6.33
CA PHE A 555 -8.75 4.54 7.00
C PHE A 555 -9.77 5.09 8.01
N PRO A 556 -10.99 4.53 8.05
CA PRO A 556 -11.96 4.87 9.09
C PRO A 556 -11.52 4.27 10.44
N VAL A 557 -12.03 4.83 11.53
CA VAL A 557 -11.56 4.53 12.89
C VAL A 557 -11.74 3.05 13.24
N GLU A 558 -12.81 2.40 12.75
CA GLU A 558 -13.08 0.97 12.96
C GLU A 558 -11.96 0.11 12.37
N VAL A 559 -11.45 0.48 11.20
CA VAL A 559 -10.35 -0.24 10.53
C VAL A 559 -9.02 0.02 11.25
N LEU A 560 -8.81 1.24 11.77
CA LEU A 560 -7.65 1.56 12.60
C LEU A 560 -7.64 0.78 13.93
N ALA A 561 -8.82 0.47 14.47
CA ALA A 561 -8.95 -0.34 15.67
C ALA A 561 -8.79 -1.85 15.39
N ASP A 562 -9.34 -2.33 14.27
CA ASP A 562 -9.43 -3.75 13.95
C ASP A 562 -8.14 -4.40 13.43
N PHE A 563 -7.27 -3.62 12.80
CA PHE A 563 -6.06 -4.13 12.14
C PHE A 563 -4.79 -3.53 12.75
N LYS A 564 -3.71 -4.31 12.72
CA LYS A 564 -2.36 -3.84 13.06
C LYS A 564 -1.69 -3.35 11.79
N PHE A 565 -1.12 -2.16 11.87
CA PHE A 565 -0.38 -1.55 10.75
C PHE A 565 1.12 -1.62 11.01
N SER A 566 1.89 -1.91 9.99
CA SER A 566 3.35 -1.85 10.03
C SER A 566 3.90 -1.13 8.82
N LEU A 567 4.83 -0.22 9.03
CA LEU A 567 5.63 0.40 7.98
C LEU A 567 6.80 -0.54 7.65
N ILE A 568 7.00 -0.82 6.35
CA ILE A 568 8.16 -1.56 5.87
C ILE A 568 9.15 -0.56 5.29
N THR A 569 10.34 -0.48 5.88
CA THR A 569 11.41 0.42 5.41
C THR A 569 12.12 -0.17 4.19
N GLN A 570 12.96 0.64 3.51
CA GLN A 570 13.80 0.17 2.41
C GLN A 570 14.76 -0.97 2.80
N GLY A 571 15.17 -1.03 4.08
CA GLY A 571 15.96 -2.14 4.62
C GLY A 571 15.15 -3.41 4.90
N SER A 572 13.89 -3.46 4.47
CA SER A 572 12.93 -4.52 4.80
C SER A 572 12.67 -4.66 6.31
N GLU A 573 12.93 -3.61 7.09
CA GLU A 573 12.63 -3.57 8.52
C GLU A 573 11.16 -3.26 8.74
N ARG A 574 10.57 -3.97 9.70
CA ARG A 574 9.16 -3.83 10.07
C ARG A 574 9.03 -2.93 11.30
N ILE A 575 8.42 -1.75 11.13
CA ILE A 575 8.11 -0.82 12.21
C ILE A 575 6.60 -0.87 12.50
N ILE A 576 6.21 -1.32 13.69
CA ILE A 576 4.80 -1.39 14.10
C ILE A 576 4.27 0.02 14.38
N LEU A 577 3.12 0.36 13.79
CA LEU A 577 2.41 1.61 14.01
C LEU A 577 1.29 1.35 15.02
N ASN A 578 1.36 1.99 16.20
CA ASN A 578 0.40 1.69 17.27
C ASN A 578 -1.00 2.24 16.94
N ASN A 579 -2.02 1.39 17.00
CA ASN A 579 -3.42 1.72 16.72
C ASN A 579 -3.91 2.89 17.57
N LYS A 580 -3.52 3.00 18.85
CA LYS A 580 -3.91 4.14 19.71
C LYS A 580 -3.41 5.46 19.12
N HIS A 581 -2.22 5.47 18.53
CA HIS A 581 -1.65 6.67 17.89
C HIS A 581 -2.41 7.00 16.59
N LEU A 582 -2.71 5.99 15.78
CA LEU A 582 -3.46 6.17 14.53
C LEU A 582 -4.86 6.74 14.78
N ILE A 583 -5.60 6.18 15.75
CA ILE A 583 -6.94 6.62 16.15
C ILE A 583 -6.92 8.08 16.59
N PHE A 584 -5.96 8.44 17.46
CA PHE A 584 -5.88 9.82 17.97
C PHE A 584 -5.53 10.82 16.86
N ILE A 585 -4.58 10.48 15.98
CA ILE A 585 -4.21 11.35 14.85
C ILE A 585 -5.36 11.50 13.85
N LYS A 586 -6.07 10.42 13.50
CA LYS A 586 -7.27 10.48 12.67
C LYS A 586 -8.27 11.47 13.26
N GLY A 587 -8.48 11.34 14.56
CA GLY A 587 -9.37 12.21 15.26
C GLY A 587 -8.97 13.69 15.29
N LEU A 588 -7.70 13.97 15.54
CA LEU A 588 -7.16 15.33 15.46
C LEU A 588 -7.29 15.90 14.04
N MET A 589 -7.03 15.11 13.00
CA MET A 589 -7.14 15.58 11.63
C MET A 589 -8.57 15.98 11.27
N ASP A 590 -9.55 15.14 11.61
CA ASP A 590 -10.96 15.43 11.34
C ASP A 590 -11.46 16.64 12.15
N SER A 591 -11.12 16.69 13.45
CA SER A 591 -11.61 17.72 14.38
C SER A 591 -10.99 19.10 14.15
N TYR A 592 -9.81 19.17 13.53
CA TYR A 592 -9.10 20.41 13.20
C TYR A 592 -9.03 20.69 11.70
N GLY A 593 -9.68 19.86 10.86
CA GLY A 593 -9.63 19.98 9.40
C GLY A 593 -8.21 19.94 8.81
N GLN A 594 -7.30 19.17 9.40
CA GLN A 594 -5.88 19.18 9.01
C GLN A 594 -5.64 18.44 7.70
N GLN A 595 -4.83 19.06 6.84
CA GLN A 595 -4.36 18.49 5.58
C GLN A 595 -2.86 18.18 5.69
N ILE A 596 -2.39 17.19 4.91
CA ILE A 596 -0.96 16.83 4.84
C ILE A 596 -0.16 17.95 4.17
N VAL A 597 -0.71 18.51 3.09
CA VAL A 597 -0.16 19.66 2.37
C VAL A 597 -1.17 20.80 2.43
N ASN A 598 -0.76 21.95 2.96
CA ASN A 598 -1.61 23.12 3.12
C ASN A 598 -1.81 23.81 1.77
N ALA A 599 -3.03 23.73 1.23
CA ALA A 599 -3.43 24.35 -0.04
C ALA A 599 -2.46 24.08 -1.20
N GLY A 600 -1.83 22.91 -1.22
CA GLY A 600 -0.83 22.52 -2.22
C GLY A 600 0.51 23.26 -2.16
N LYS A 601 0.74 24.16 -1.18
CA LYS A 601 1.94 25.01 -1.12
C LYS A 601 3.03 24.46 -0.20
N GLU A 602 2.66 24.07 1.02
CA GLU A 602 3.63 23.70 2.06
C GLU A 602 3.21 22.43 2.79
N VAL A 603 4.20 21.61 3.16
CA VAL A 603 3.98 20.43 3.99
C VAL A 603 3.63 20.88 5.41
N ASN A 604 2.58 20.31 6.00
CA ASN A 604 2.10 20.67 7.32
C ASN A 604 3.01 20.13 8.45
N MET A 605 4.09 20.86 8.75
CA MET A 605 5.05 20.47 9.78
C MET A 605 4.46 20.49 11.20
N MET A 606 3.40 21.27 11.44
CA MET A 606 2.71 21.29 12.74
C MET A 606 1.95 19.99 12.99
N LEU A 607 1.28 19.45 11.96
CA LEU A 607 0.72 18.09 12.01
C LEU A 607 1.81 17.05 12.23
N GLY A 608 2.95 17.18 11.54
CA GLY A 608 4.11 16.32 11.78
C GLY A 608 4.62 16.35 13.23
N ASN A 609 4.65 17.53 13.86
CA ASN A 609 5.02 17.67 15.28
C ASN A 609 3.97 17.07 16.21
N ALA A 610 2.67 17.28 15.94
CA ALA A 610 1.59 16.65 16.69
C ALA A 610 1.73 15.12 16.68
N VAL A 611 2.05 14.52 15.53
CA VAL A 611 2.33 13.07 15.40
C VAL A 611 3.50 12.65 16.29
N ARG A 612 4.62 13.39 16.28
CA ARG A 612 5.78 13.08 17.14
C ARG A 612 5.41 13.11 18.63
N TYR A 613 4.58 14.06 19.05
CA TYR A 613 4.09 14.12 20.42
C TYR A 613 3.16 12.95 20.77
N ILE A 614 2.28 12.54 19.85
CA ILE A 614 1.45 11.33 20.04
C ILE A 614 2.31 10.07 20.15
N GLN A 615 3.35 9.93 19.32
CA GLN A 615 4.29 8.80 19.41
C GLN A 615 5.01 8.74 20.76
N GLN A 616 5.18 9.90 21.42
CA GLN A 616 5.73 10.01 22.77
C GLN A 616 4.67 9.85 23.88
N ASP A 617 3.42 9.53 23.53
CA ASP A 617 2.25 9.48 24.43
C ASP A 617 2.01 10.83 25.17
N LEU A 618 2.11 11.94 24.42
CA LEU A 618 1.83 13.31 24.89
C LEU A 618 0.64 13.95 24.14
N PRO A 619 -0.60 13.42 24.30
CA PRO A 619 -1.77 13.84 23.54
C PRO A 619 -2.20 15.29 23.74
N TYR A 620 -2.10 15.83 24.95
CA TYR A 620 -2.46 17.23 25.22
C TYR A 620 -1.51 18.22 24.55
N LEU A 621 -0.23 17.87 24.43
CA LEU A 621 0.75 18.68 23.70
C LEU A 621 0.51 18.65 22.18
N ALA A 622 0.11 17.51 21.63
CA ALA A 622 -0.28 17.40 20.22
C ALA A 622 -1.50 18.29 19.91
N ASP A 623 -2.52 18.20 20.75
CA ASP A 623 -3.77 18.97 20.66
C ASP A 623 -3.50 20.48 20.77
N TYR A 624 -2.71 20.89 21.77
CA TYR A 624 -2.25 22.26 21.93
C TYR A 624 -1.39 22.76 20.75
N THR A 625 -0.64 21.88 20.10
CA THR A 625 0.16 22.28 18.92
C THR A 625 -0.74 22.62 17.73
N LEU A 626 -1.84 21.90 17.53
CA LEU A 626 -2.76 22.12 16.42
C LEU A 626 -3.70 23.32 16.67
N ILE A 627 -4.16 23.53 17.90
CA ILE A 627 -5.07 24.65 18.23
C ILE A 627 -4.44 26.03 17.99
N LYS A 628 -3.09 26.12 18.00
CA LYS A 628 -2.33 27.32 17.65
C LYS A 628 -2.53 27.78 16.21
N VAL A 629 -2.87 26.87 15.31
CA VAL A 629 -2.90 27.11 13.86
C VAL A 629 -4.24 26.80 13.22
N ALA A 630 -5.17 26.19 13.94
CA ALA A 630 -6.47 25.78 13.42
C ALA A 630 -7.62 25.98 14.41
N SER A 631 -8.83 26.10 13.87
CA SER A 631 -10.07 26.04 14.64
C SER A 631 -10.59 24.62 14.76
N ILE A 632 -11.28 24.37 15.87
CA ILE A 632 -11.96 23.10 16.11
C ILE A 632 -13.25 23.13 15.28
N SER A 633 -13.37 22.22 14.33
CA SER A 633 -14.57 22.03 13.51
C SER A 633 -15.62 21.17 14.23
N ASN A 634 -15.19 20.20 15.05
CA ASN A 634 -16.07 19.24 15.71
C ASN A 634 -15.58 18.89 17.14
N LYS A 635 -16.13 19.57 18.15
CA LYS A 635 -15.78 19.35 19.56
C LYS A 635 -16.27 18.00 20.10
N TYR A 636 -17.45 17.56 19.67
CA TYR A 636 -18.03 16.28 20.10
C TYR A 636 -17.13 15.11 19.67
N GLN A 637 -16.71 15.10 18.41
CA GLN A 637 -15.81 14.07 17.89
C GLN A 637 -14.51 14.06 18.68
N LEU A 638 -13.92 15.22 18.97
CA LEU A 638 -12.67 15.32 19.74
C LEU A 638 -12.76 14.68 21.13
N GLU A 639 -13.90 14.79 21.83
CA GLU A 639 -14.13 14.06 23.09
C GLU A 639 -14.28 12.55 22.89
N GLN A 640 -14.98 12.10 21.84
CA GLN A 640 -15.03 10.67 21.46
C GLN A 640 -13.64 10.10 21.23
N ILE A 641 -12.77 10.82 20.53
CA ILE A 641 -11.42 10.37 20.23
C ILE A 641 -10.58 10.25 21.52
N ARG A 642 -10.74 11.17 22.47
CA ARG A 642 -10.05 11.11 23.78
C ARG A 642 -10.47 9.87 24.57
N GLU A 643 -11.77 9.58 24.59
CA GLU A 643 -12.28 8.35 25.21
C GLU A 643 -11.77 7.10 24.49
N MET A 644 -11.80 7.05 23.16
CA MET A 644 -11.30 5.91 22.38
C MET A 644 -9.81 5.67 22.59
N TYR A 645 -9.01 6.74 22.68
CA TYR A 645 -7.58 6.63 23.01
C TYR A 645 -7.37 6.07 24.41
N TRP A 646 -8.19 6.47 25.38
CA TRP A 646 -8.18 5.88 26.72
C TRP A 646 -8.50 4.38 26.70
N GLN A 647 -9.58 3.99 26.02
CA GLN A 647 -9.97 2.59 25.89
C GLN A 647 -8.88 1.75 25.21
N ALA A 648 -8.22 2.31 24.19
CA ALA A 648 -7.09 1.66 23.52
C ALA A 648 -5.90 1.44 24.47
N ILE A 649 -5.56 2.44 25.31
CA ILE A 649 -4.54 2.29 26.36
C ILE A 649 -4.91 1.17 27.35
N GLN A 650 -6.17 1.14 27.81
CA GLN A 650 -6.63 0.10 28.74
C GLN A 650 -6.50 -1.30 28.14
N ASN A 651 -6.86 -1.47 26.87
CA ASN A 651 -6.71 -2.73 26.16
C ASN A 651 -5.23 -3.14 25.99
N ASP A 652 -4.34 -2.18 25.67
CA ASP A 652 -2.89 -2.38 25.60
C ASP A 652 -2.30 -2.81 26.96
N LEU A 653 -2.84 -2.32 28.07
CA LEU A 653 -2.41 -2.72 29.42
C LEU A 653 -2.92 -4.13 29.77
N LYS A 654 -4.20 -4.40 29.54
CA LYS A 654 -4.81 -5.72 29.78
C LYS A 654 -4.09 -6.84 29.05
N THR A 655 -3.72 -6.60 27.80
CA THR A 655 -2.98 -7.58 26.97
C THR A 655 -1.57 -7.86 27.47
N LYS A 656 -0.98 -6.91 28.21
CA LYS A 656 0.31 -7.09 28.91
C LYS A 656 0.14 -7.67 30.32
N GLY A 657 -1.08 -8.05 30.72
CA GLY A 657 -1.38 -8.54 32.06
C GLY A 657 -1.27 -7.46 33.14
N LEU A 658 -1.40 -6.19 32.77
CA LEU A 658 -1.36 -5.05 33.69
C LEU A 658 -2.78 -4.50 33.86
N ASP A 659 -3.17 -4.25 35.11
CA ASP A 659 -4.44 -3.59 35.43
C ASP A 659 -4.16 -2.24 36.09
N MET A 660 -4.97 -1.23 35.74
CA MET A 660 -4.93 0.11 36.32
C MET A 660 -5.28 0.10 37.81
N GLU A 661 -6.04 -0.90 38.26
CA GLU A 661 -6.47 -1.08 39.67
C GLU A 661 -5.57 -2.04 40.46
N SER A 662 -4.60 -2.70 39.83
CA SER A 662 -3.69 -3.61 40.54
C SER A 662 -2.60 -2.83 41.30
N ASP A 663 -2.12 -3.39 42.42
CA ASP A 663 -0.95 -2.88 43.18
C ASP A 663 0.34 -2.82 42.33
N LYS A 664 0.35 -3.43 41.14
CA LYS A 664 1.42 -3.31 40.16
C LYS A 664 1.25 -1.99 39.42
N GLN A 665 2.19 -1.05 39.63
CA GLN A 665 2.13 0.30 39.09
C GLN A 665 1.76 0.31 37.60
N PRO A 666 0.67 1.00 37.19
CA PRO A 666 0.36 1.18 35.79
C PRO A 666 1.50 1.92 35.09
N ALA A 667 1.60 1.78 33.76
CA ALA A 667 2.59 2.52 32.99
C ALA A 667 2.44 4.04 33.30
N PRO A 668 3.49 4.75 33.75
CA PRO A 668 3.39 6.11 34.27
C PRO A 668 2.65 7.10 33.36
N LYS A 669 2.75 6.91 32.03
CA LYS A 669 2.09 7.76 31.03
C LYS A 669 0.59 7.50 30.90
N ALA A 670 0.12 6.27 31.08
CA ALA A 670 -1.30 5.92 31.05
C ALA A 670 -2.04 6.56 32.23
N LYS A 671 -1.44 6.45 33.43
CA LYS A 671 -1.92 7.13 34.63
C LYS A 671 -1.92 8.66 34.46
N LEU A 672 -0.83 9.22 33.95
CA LEU A 672 -0.76 10.66 33.65
C LEU A 672 -1.89 11.12 32.74
N TYR A 673 -2.24 10.38 31.69
CA TYR A 673 -3.33 10.77 30.80
C TYR A 673 -4.68 10.89 31.53
N ILE A 674 -5.05 9.89 32.33
CA ILE A 674 -6.35 9.90 33.01
C ILE A 674 -6.40 10.91 34.15
N ASP A 675 -5.28 11.08 34.87
CA ASP A 675 -5.15 12.05 35.96
C ASP A 675 -5.28 13.49 35.43
N ILE A 676 -4.70 13.78 34.26
CA ILE A 676 -4.89 15.07 33.58
C ILE A 676 -6.33 15.25 33.11
N ALA A 677 -6.99 14.22 32.56
CA ALA A 677 -8.38 14.32 32.14
C ALA A 677 -9.30 14.68 33.32
N ALA A 678 -9.13 14.02 34.47
CA ALA A 678 -9.88 14.28 35.70
C ALA A 678 -9.60 15.70 36.23
N LEU A 679 -8.34 16.09 36.37
CA LEU A 679 -7.94 17.43 36.79
C LEU A 679 -8.44 18.52 35.82
N THR A 680 -8.45 18.24 34.52
CA THR A 680 -9.00 19.16 33.51
C THR A 680 -10.49 19.38 33.75
N GLY A 681 -11.28 18.32 33.99
CA GLY A 681 -12.70 18.45 34.32
C GLY A 681 -12.93 19.35 35.55
N ILE A 682 -12.16 19.14 36.62
CA ILE A 682 -12.26 19.93 37.86
C ILE A 682 -11.89 21.39 37.62
N THR A 683 -10.69 21.64 37.08
CA THR A 683 -10.14 23.00 36.95
C THR A 683 -10.80 23.81 35.82
N CYS A 684 -11.27 23.16 34.77
CA CYS A 684 -11.99 23.81 33.66
C CYS A 684 -13.30 24.43 34.14
N ALA A 685 -14.00 23.81 35.09
CA ALA A 685 -15.22 24.37 35.68
C ALA A 685 -14.98 25.73 36.32
N PHE A 686 -13.87 25.90 37.05
CA PHE A 686 -13.51 27.18 37.66
C PHE A 686 -13.09 28.21 36.62
N ALA A 687 -12.33 27.81 35.59
CA ALA A 687 -11.97 28.69 34.49
C ALA A 687 -13.20 29.17 33.70
N GLN A 688 -14.17 28.30 33.44
CA GLN A 688 -15.45 28.66 32.81
C GLN A 688 -16.27 29.58 33.71
N SER A 689 -16.33 29.30 35.02
CA SER A 689 -17.02 30.20 35.96
C SER A 689 -16.38 31.59 35.97
N LEU A 690 -15.04 31.68 35.93
CA LEU A 690 -14.32 32.95 35.88
C LEU A 690 -14.59 33.67 34.55
N GLU A 691 -14.58 32.96 33.43
CA GLU A 691 -14.90 33.52 32.10
C GLU A 691 -16.30 34.15 32.11
N ILE A 692 -17.31 33.46 32.65
CA ILE A 692 -18.69 33.96 32.76
C ILE A 692 -18.75 35.21 33.64
N THR A 693 -18.16 35.16 34.84
CA THR A 693 -18.13 36.30 35.78
C THR A 693 -17.39 37.50 35.16
N ALA A 694 -16.25 37.29 34.52
CA ALA A 694 -15.48 38.36 33.87
C ALA A 694 -16.23 38.98 32.69
N ARG A 695 -16.98 38.18 31.91
CA ARG A 695 -17.86 38.70 30.84
C ARG A 695 -18.98 39.56 31.40
N GLN A 696 -19.60 39.14 32.50
CA GLN A 696 -20.65 39.90 33.18
C GLN A 696 -20.16 41.25 33.72
N ALA A 697 -18.87 41.38 34.02
CA ALA A 697 -18.26 42.65 34.43
C ALA A 697 -18.13 43.68 33.29
N ASN A 698 -18.45 43.33 32.03
CA ASN A 698 -18.49 44.21 30.86
C ASN A 698 -17.21 45.03 30.60
N LYS A 699 -16.02 44.49 30.95
CA LYS A 699 -14.71 45.15 30.76
C LYS A 699 -14.01 44.83 29.42
N GLY A 700 -14.74 44.21 28.48
CA GLY A 700 -14.23 43.79 27.16
C GLY A 700 -13.60 42.39 27.14
N GLU A 701 -13.54 41.76 25.95
CA GLU A 701 -13.02 40.38 25.80
C GLU A 701 -11.53 40.25 26.16
N ASP A 702 -10.70 41.27 25.90
CA ASP A 702 -9.28 41.24 26.30
C ASP A 702 -9.09 41.14 27.83
N TYR A 703 -10.01 41.72 28.61
CA TYR A 703 -10.02 41.59 30.07
C TYR A 703 -10.36 40.14 30.47
N VAL A 704 -11.42 39.57 29.88
CA VAL A 704 -11.86 38.20 30.14
C VAL A 704 -10.73 37.22 29.87
N GLU A 705 -10.14 37.32 28.68
CA GLU A 705 -9.06 36.44 28.25
C GLU A 705 -7.83 36.56 29.16
N ARG A 706 -7.47 37.77 29.58
CA ARG A 706 -6.34 37.99 30.49
C ARG A 706 -6.57 37.35 31.86
N GLU A 707 -7.76 37.50 32.45
CA GLU A 707 -8.05 36.93 33.76
C GLU A 707 -8.12 35.39 33.71
N VAL A 708 -8.74 34.81 32.68
CA VAL A 708 -8.74 33.35 32.49
C VAL A 708 -7.32 32.82 32.26
N SER A 709 -6.50 33.51 31.47
CA SER A 709 -5.09 33.12 31.25
C SER A 709 -4.28 33.17 32.55
N LYS A 710 -4.44 34.22 33.38
CA LYS A 710 -3.79 34.30 34.70
C LYS A 710 -4.16 33.11 35.59
N LEU A 711 -5.42 32.69 35.59
CA LEU A 711 -5.86 31.52 36.36
C LEU A 711 -5.18 30.24 35.86
N ILE A 712 -5.18 30.01 34.54
CA ILE A 712 -4.54 28.82 33.94
C ILE A 712 -3.03 28.79 34.23
N GLU A 713 -2.35 29.94 34.25
CA GLU A 713 -0.94 30.03 34.59
C GLU A 713 -0.62 29.64 36.06
N LYS A 714 -1.63 29.56 36.94
CA LYS A 714 -1.48 29.21 38.36
C LYS A 714 -1.87 27.77 38.70
N VAL A 715 -2.16 26.93 37.71
CA VAL A 715 -2.58 25.52 37.92
C VAL A 715 -1.53 24.63 38.58
N TYR A 716 -0.29 25.10 38.78
CA TYR A 716 0.73 24.36 39.52
C TYR A 716 0.62 24.50 41.04
N ASP A 717 -0.17 25.46 41.52
CA ASP A 717 -0.35 25.80 42.93
C ASP A 717 -1.84 25.94 43.24
N ALA A 718 -2.38 25.00 44.02
CA ALA A 718 -3.79 24.96 44.39
C ALA A 718 -4.25 26.24 45.12
N VAL A 719 -3.42 26.78 46.02
CA VAL A 719 -3.79 27.96 46.82
C VAL A 719 -3.87 29.19 45.91
N ALA A 720 -2.85 29.38 45.08
CA ALA A 720 -2.87 30.44 44.09
C ALA A 720 -4.04 30.27 43.10
N PHE A 721 -4.25 29.07 42.57
CA PHE A 721 -5.35 28.79 41.64
C PHE A 721 -6.71 29.15 42.25
N CYS A 722 -7.00 28.69 43.49
CA CYS A 722 -8.24 29.02 44.19
C CYS A 722 -8.38 30.52 44.43
N TYR A 723 -7.31 31.22 44.82
CA TYR A 723 -7.31 32.68 44.97
C TYR A 723 -7.69 33.38 43.66
N TYR A 724 -7.02 33.05 42.55
CA TYR A 724 -7.31 33.68 41.26
C TYR A 724 -8.71 33.32 40.73
N ALA A 725 -9.25 32.14 41.08
CA ALA A 725 -10.60 31.73 40.70
C ALA A 725 -11.69 32.58 41.40
N THR A 726 -11.36 33.32 42.45
CA THR A 726 -12.28 34.25 43.14
C THR A 726 -12.24 35.68 42.61
N LEU A 727 -11.25 36.03 41.79
CA LEU A 727 -11.07 37.40 41.32
C LEU A 727 -12.18 37.79 40.33
N GLY A 728 -12.85 38.92 40.58
CA GLY A 728 -13.88 39.46 39.70
C GLY A 728 -15.31 39.40 40.23
N ASP A 729 -15.54 38.86 41.43
CA ASP A 729 -16.85 38.85 42.08
C ASP A 729 -16.72 39.20 43.57
N GLU A 730 -16.88 40.49 43.91
CA GLU A 730 -16.81 41.01 45.28
C GLU A 730 -17.94 40.45 46.19
N THR A 731 -18.94 39.76 45.61
CA THR A 731 -20.09 39.21 46.32
C THR A 731 -20.02 37.70 46.58
N LYS A 732 -19.07 36.98 45.96
CA LYS A 732 -18.87 35.53 46.18
C LYS A 732 -18.23 35.26 47.54
N ARG A 733 -19.05 34.80 48.50
CA ARG A 733 -18.59 34.31 49.82
C ARG A 733 -17.99 32.89 49.79
N SER A 734 -18.17 32.14 48.70
CA SER A 734 -17.62 30.80 48.51
C SER A 734 -17.27 30.53 47.04
N VAL A 735 -16.11 29.94 46.77
CA VAL A 735 -15.69 29.54 45.43
C VAL A 735 -16.41 28.26 45.05
N GLN A 736 -17.48 28.39 44.27
CA GLN A 736 -18.18 27.24 43.70
C GLN A 736 -18.14 27.32 42.17
N ALA A 737 -17.90 26.19 41.53
CA ALA A 737 -17.95 26.02 40.10
C ALA A 737 -18.87 24.85 39.74
N ARG A 738 -19.46 24.89 38.54
CA ARG A 738 -20.32 23.83 38.02
C ARG A 738 -19.77 23.30 36.72
N LEU A 739 -19.55 21.99 36.63
CA LEU A 739 -19.23 21.29 35.39
C LEU A 739 -20.48 20.55 34.91
N TYR A 740 -21.11 21.03 33.84
CA TYR A 740 -22.26 20.34 33.25
C TYR A 740 -21.81 19.15 32.40
N SER A 741 -22.55 18.03 32.48
CA SER A 741 -22.40 16.91 31.55
C SER A 741 -23.03 17.29 30.21
N ASN A 742 -22.21 17.35 29.16
CA ASN A 742 -22.67 17.57 27.80
C ASN A 742 -21.82 16.80 26.78
N THR A 743 -22.28 16.77 25.53
CA THR A 743 -21.59 16.08 24.44
C THR A 743 -20.17 16.60 24.20
N GLU A 744 -19.87 17.86 24.50
CA GLU A 744 -18.55 18.48 24.27
C GLU A 744 -17.54 18.31 25.43
N ASN A 745 -17.93 17.70 26.55
CA ASN A 745 -17.03 17.51 27.71
C ASN A 745 -17.29 16.22 28.52
N TYR A 746 -18.09 15.28 28.02
CA TYR A 746 -18.50 14.10 28.79
C TYR A 746 -17.31 13.25 29.25
N PHE A 747 -16.22 13.17 28.47
CA PHE A 747 -15.06 12.38 28.85
C PHE A 747 -14.40 12.96 30.11
N ILE A 748 -14.09 14.26 30.11
CA ILE A 748 -13.51 14.93 31.30
C ILE A 748 -14.49 14.99 32.47
N TYR A 749 -15.80 15.07 32.21
CA TYR A 749 -16.84 14.99 33.23
C TYR A 749 -16.80 13.63 33.96
N ASN A 750 -16.80 12.53 33.20
CA ASN A 750 -16.77 11.18 33.75
C ASN A 750 -15.46 10.93 34.53
N GLN A 751 -14.32 11.42 34.04
CA GLN A 751 -13.05 11.26 34.77
C GLN A 751 -13.00 12.10 36.05
N ALA A 752 -13.54 13.31 36.05
CA ALA A 752 -13.65 14.13 37.25
C ALA A 752 -14.55 13.46 38.30
N LYS A 753 -15.70 12.93 37.88
CA LYS A 753 -16.62 12.17 38.75
C LYS A 753 -15.92 10.97 39.40
N ASN A 754 -15.28 10.12 38.59
CA ASN A 754 -14.54 8.96 39.09
C ASN A 754 -13.47 9.33 40.12
N LEU A 755 -12.78 10.46 39.93
CA LEU A 755 -11.79 10.95 40.89
C LEU A 755 -12.43 11.42 42.20
N LEU A 756 -13.56 12.16 42.13
CA LEU A 756 -14.29 12.59 43.33
C LEU A 756 -14.79 11.38 44.14
N ASP A 757 -15.35 10.38 43.45
CA ASP A 757 -15.83 9.14 44.07
C ASP A 757 -14.67 8.39 44.76
N LYS A 758 -13.49 8.34 44.11
CA LYS A 758 -12.27 7.73 44.68
C LYS A 758 -11.74 8.47 45.91
N LEU A 759 -12.01 9.77 46.03
CA LEU A 759 -11.64 10.59 47.18
C LEU A 759 -12.73 10.64 48.26
N GLU A 760 -13.80 9.86 48.10
CA GLU A 760 -14.96 9.85 48.99
C GLU A 760 -15.64 11.22 49.12
N LEU A 761 -15.44 12.10 48.13
CA LEU A 761 -16.08 13.42 48.02
C LEU A 761 -17.49 13.23 47.44
N THR A 762 -18.37 12.63 48.24
CA THR A 762 -19.74 12.28 47.86
C THR A 762 -20.67 13.50 47.76
N ASN A 763 -21.83 13.33 47.09
CA ASN A 763 -22.86 14.38 46.88
C ASN A 763 -22.42 15.56 46.01
N ARG A 764 -21.52 15.34 45.05
CA ARG A 764 -21.06 16.37 44.10
C ARG A 764 -21.83 16.37 42.78
N GLU A 765 -22.51 15.28 42.42
CA GLU A 765 -23.37 15.23 41.23
C GLU A 765 -24.80 15.67 41.57
N MET A 766 -25.32 16.64 40.83
CA MET A 766 -26.67 17.20 40.99
C MET A 766 -27.36 17.30 39.62
N GLN A 767 -28.68 17.44 39.62
CA GLN A 767 -29.46 17.76 38.42
C GLN A 767 -30.03 19.17 38.51
N ASP A 768 -30.03 19.89 37.39
CA ASP A 768 -30.72 21.18 37.29
C ASP A 768 -32.23 21.00 37.06
N GLU A 769 -32.97 22.11 37.06
CA GLU A 769 -34.43 22.14 36.85
C GLU A 769 -34.86 21.56 35.49
N LYS A 770 -33.93 21.40 34.54
CA LYS A 770 -34.16 20.84 33.20
C LYS A 770 -33.70 19.38 33.11
N GLY A 771 -33.32 18.75 34.24
CA GLY A 771 -32.85 17.37 34.31
C GLY A 771 -31.41 17.16 33.82
N LYS A 772 -30.63 18.22 33.57
CA LYS A 772 -29.23 18.10 33.15
C LYS A 772 -28.34 17.87 34.36
N SER A 773 -27.50 16.84 34.29
CA SER A 773 -26.56 16.50 35.35
C SER A 773 -25.33 17.42 35.33
N TYR A 774 -24.88 17.85 36.50
CA TYR A 774 -23.66 18.66 36.68
C TYR A 774 -22.92 18.26 37.95
N LEU A 775 -21.60 18.46 37.97
CA LEU A 775 -20.79 18.37 39.18
C LEU A 775 -20.70 19.76 39.82
N ILE A 776 -21.02 19.88 41.10
CA ILE A 776 -20.69 21.06 41.92
C ILE A 776 -19.31 20.87 42.53
N LEU A 777 -18.45 21.89 42.46
CA LEU A 777 -17.06 21.83 42.90
C LEU A 777 -16.73 23.01 43.80
N TYR A 778 -16.02 22.77 44.90
CA TYR A 778 -15.60 23.78 45.87
C TYR A 778 -14.08 23.97 45.88
N ALA A 779 -13.60 25.11 46.41
CA ALA A 779 -12.15 25.35 46.58
C ALA A 779 -11.46 24.26 47.42
N ASP A 780 -12.11 23.78 48.48
CA ASP A 780 -11.58 22.71 49.33
C ASP A 780 -11.40 21.39 48.56
N ASP A 781 -12.26 21.13 47.56
CA ASP A 781 -12.11 19.95 46.70
C ASP A 781 -10.79 20.03 45.90
N ILE A 782 -10.40 21.21 45.40
CA ILE A 782 -9.12 21.41 44.69
C ILE A 782 -7.94 21.11 45.61
N LEU A 783 -7.96 21.64 46.84
CA LEU A 783 -6.88 21.42 47.81
C LEU A 783 -6.72 19.94 48.14
N ASN A 784 -7.82 19.24 48.41
CA ASN A 784 -7.83 17.81 48.69
C ASN A 784 -7.32 16.98 47.50
N ILE A 785 -7.75 17.31 46.28
CA ILE A 785 -7.32 16.64 45.05
C ILE A 785 -5.82 16.84 44.79
N TYR A 786 -5.31 18.07 44.94
CA TYR A 786 -3.88 18.35 44.73
C TYR A 786 -3.02 17.65 45.80
N GLN A 787 -3.48 17.61 47.05
CA GLN A 787 -2.82 16.85 48.11
C GLN A 787 -2.81 15.35 47.79
N HIS A 788 -3.93 14.81 47.28
CA HIS A 788 -3.99 13.41 46.83
C HIS A 788 -2.94 13.12 45.75
N PHE A 789 -2.84 13.94 44.70
CA PHE A 789 -1.86 13.71 43.63
C PHE A 789 -0.41 13.81 44.11
N LYS A 790 -0.10 14.79 44.97
CA LYS A 790 1.23 14.89 45.61
C LYS A 790 1.56 13.65 46.42
N ASN A 791 0.59 13.05 47.09
CA ASN A 791 0.79 11.85 47.90
C ASN A 791 0.78 10.56 47.07
N ASN A 792 0.13 10.53 45.90
CA ASN A 792 -0.14 9.33 45.12
C ASN A 792 0.42 9.39 43.69
N GLY A 793 1.75 9.47 43.57
CA GLY A 793 2.47 9.29 42.31
C GLY A 793 3.09 10.54 41.68
N TYR A 794 2.89 11.72 42.30
CA TYR A 794 3.48 13.00 41.85
C TYR A 794 4.20 13.76 42.98
N SER A 795 4.81 13.04 43.93
CA SER A 795 5.54 13.63 45.05
C SER A 795 6.87 14.28 44.63
N GLN A 796 7.48 13.80 43.55
CA GLN A 796 8.73 14.37 43.03
C GLN A 796 8.46 15.63 42.21
N GLU A 797 9.34 16.62 42.34
CA GLU A 797 9.22 17.92 41.64
C GLU A 797 9.08 17.75 40.11
N LYS A 798 9.84 16.82 39.52
CA LYS A 798 9.74 16.52 38.08
C LYS A 798 8.35 16.00 37.69
N GLN A 799 7.82 15.04 38.45
CA GLN A 799 6.50 14.45 38.17
C GLN A 799 5.39 15.49 38.36
N TRP A 800 5.48 16.32 39.40
CA TRP A 800 4.55 17.43 39.63
C TRP A 800 4.59 18.46 38.49
N LYS A 801 5.79 18.83 38.02
CA LYS A 801 5.97 19.72 36.86
C LYS A 801 5.37 19.10 35.60
N ASP A 802 5.59 17.81 35.35
CA ASP A 802 5.04 17.13 34.17
C ASP A 802 3.50 17.10 34.21
N LEU A 803 2.90 16.78 35.36
CA LEU A 803 1.44 16.81 35.58
C LEU A 803 0.89 18.23 35.33
N THR A 804 1.40 19.21 36.06
CA THR A 804 0.85 20.58 36.02
C THR A 804 1.09 21.26 34.67
N TYR A 805 2.19 20.96 33.99
CA TYR A 805 2.44 21.41 32.62
C TYR A 805 1.43 20.81 31.63
N GLN A 806 1.18 19.50 31.66
CA GLN A 806 0.19 18.88 30.78
C GLN A 806 -1.24 19.36 31.10
N LEU A 807 -1.55 19.62 32.37
CA LEU A 807 -2.84 20.19 32.79
C LEU A 807 -3.03 21.59 32.22
N LYS A 808 -1.99 22.43 32.30
CA LYS A 808 -1.96 23.76 31.68
C LYS A 808 -2.25 23.68 30.19
N LEU A 809 -1.57 22.78 29.46
CA LEU A 809 -1.81 22.59 28.02
C LEU A 809 -3.25 22.14 27.74
N SER A 810 -3.75 21.14 28.49
CA SER A 810 -5.12 20.65 28.38
C SER A 810 -6.15 21.77 28.59
N LEU A 811 -5.97 22.61 29.60
CA LEU A 811 -6.84 23.77 29.84
C LEU A 811 -6.81 24.76 28.68
N TYR A 812 -5.63 25.11 28.15
CA TYR A 812 -5.53 25.99 26.98
C TYR A 812 -6.26 25.45 25.76
N THR A 813 -6.32 24.13 25.55
CA THR A 813 -7.11 23.55 24.44
C THR A 813 -8.62 23.78 24.59
N ARG A 814 -9.12 24.06 25.80
CA ARG A 814 -10.54 24.37 26.07
C ARG A 814 -10.87 25.85 25.89
N PHE A 815 -9.86 26.72 25.85
CA PHE A 815 -9.99 28.16 25.62
C PHE A 815 -9.14 28.59 24.41
N PRO A 816 -9.53 28.19 23.18
CA PRO A 816 -8.74 28.38 21.95
C PRO A 816 -8.31 29.84 21.69
N GLU A 817 -9.15 30.81 22.05
CA GLU A 817 -8.87 32.23 21.82
C GLU A 817 -7.62 32.71 22.57
N LEU A 818 -7.35 32.15 23.76
CA LEU A 818 -6.16 32.47 24.55
C LEU A 818 -4.87 32.03 23.84
N VAL A 819 -4.92 30.93 23.10
CA VAL A 819 -3.76 30.34 22.44
C VAL A 819 -3.41 31.10 21.16
N ARG A 820 -4.42 31.58 20.43
CA ARG A 820 -4.22 32.29 19.15
C ARG A 820 -3.62 33.68 19.34
N LYS A 821 -4.04 34.42 20.37
CA LYS A 821 -3.49 35.77 20.65
C LYS A 821 -2.06 35.76 21.19
N GLN A 822 -1.61 34.67 21.82
CA GLN A 822 -0.21 34.52 22.22
C GLN A 822 0.76 34.61 21.02
N LYS A 823 0.31 34.27 19.82
CA LYS A 823 1.12 34.35 18.59
C LYS A 823 1.31 35.79 18.10
N SER A 824 0.32 36.68 18.29
CA SER A 824 0.39 38.08 17.85
C SER A 824 1.31 38.97 18.69
N ALA A 825 1.72 38.53 19.89
CA ALA A 825 2.59 39.30 20.78
C ALA A 825 4.07 38.85 20.76
N GLY A 826 4.38 37.69 20.17
CA GLY A 826 5.73 37.09 20.17
C GLY A 826 6.49 37.14 18.85
N ASP A 827 5.84 37.51 17.74
CA ASP A 827 6.46 37.65 16.40
C ASP A 827 6.45 39.13 15.92
N LYS A 828 6.77 40.06 16.82
CA LYS A 828 7.16 41.43 16.45
C LYS A 828 8.58 41.73 16.90
#